data_AF-A0A2E1E0R0-F1
#
_entry.id   AF-A0A2E1E0R0-F1
#
_cell.length_a   1.000
_cell.length_b   1.000
_cell.length_c   1.000
_cell.angle_alpha   90.00
_cell.angle_beta   90.00
_cell.angle_gamma   90.00
#
_symmetry.space_group_name_H-M   'P 1'
#
loop_
_entity.id
_entity.type
_entity.pdbx_description
1 polymer ?
#
loop_
_entity_poly.entity_id
_entity_poly.type
_entity_poly.pdbx_seq_one_letter_code
_entity_poly.pdbx_strand_id
1 'polypeptide(L)'
;MVKQNIMKNIFCLLSIFFFFLLSSLYSQVVHDLSSNSFVREFFISGPYKSKMDKVIEPIDMLGIEYIQNENLFNSNSQFLNGQVIKSEDGQHNINAVLDDTSFAVAYLFFQINSEKIQDSYFLLSVTDGAKLYVNGIQLHAYYGNNYYLKEKQIIVPLRGGNNDVVLKIPNKDWDWKLKLKILDQDAGKAYSYEKNEENEYFQFLNIKLQSAFGESNHNGIPLLRFKVGSFPTLVLDKPGLAKKYLGGGYNIHVRWFDTDLIEVQYPKNPGRYGYYTEIIGNNEKRLKRSGTLFCEPSDWMAWNNRLYSDLDYFPFNNIPERIWFEHRDAIRSYLGFSTLKSFLLQENDIILLAFLDEMYKKGFPKDRKLTPLIYDGDYHAALKQKILVKENYYLELASPQIIKKKSTKLKSEIKKYEKQIPAFSEKMRELCQEWIADGGSPFDMVIAQDGNIIFHESFGSDNYGEFTINTPTEIASITKLFTGILFAQFVDQNIIGIDDPVGKYLPDFPMEGPRAITMRQCFTHTSGFYGHGLFDGVHNHWLENTLFQAVKNDTVGTLYRYNGMGYDLAGKVMESVTGKSIFRLFHEYLYEPLGMKNTIHDWDLGYSVHTTAYDLAILAQMILNKGTYDGNRYFSETTYEQILPKNLKSYYPELVFTNPWDEGRPRGIGTTMQEWEISDEETGEKRHLLSKNVIGHGSATSSVFRIDLDNNIIITQSRRKGRSRFGEHFLKIYKLIDKKLVLKDD
;
A
#
# COMPACT_ATOMS: atom_id res chain seq x y z
N MET A 1 78.78 5.17 44.84
CA MET A 1 79.79 5.59 43.84
C MET A 1 79.17 5.37 42.46
N VAL A 2 78.96 6.31 41.53
CA VAL A 2 78.83 7.79 41.50
C VAL A 2 78.57 8.10 40.00
N LYS A 3 77.56 8.95 39.72
CA LYS A 3 77.46 9.95 38.61
C LYS A 3 77.85 9.56 37.17
N GLN A 4 76.94 9.74 36.20
CA GLN A 4 76.81 10.96 35.38
C GLN A 4 78.08 11.33 34.55
N ASN A 5 78.00 11.20 33.23
CA ASN A 5 78.30 12.23 32.22
C ASN A 5 78.11 11.61 30.81
N ILE A 6 77.08 11.91 30.02
CA ILE A 6 76.69 13.18 29.36
C ILE A 6 77.59 13.57 28.18
N MET A 7 76.90 13.91 27.07
CA MET A 7 77.31 14.70 25.89
C MET A 7 78.09 13.95 24.79
N LYS A 8 77.85 14.15 23.49
CA LYS A 8 77.11 15.20 22.77
C LYS A 8 76.88 14.74 21.33
N ASN A 9 75.65 14.94 20.83
CA ASN A 9 75.29 15.26 19.46
C ASN A 9 76.22 14.82 18.32
N ILE A 10 75.76 13.84 17.53
CA ILE A 10 75.81 13.96 16.08
C ILE A 10 74.35 13.95 15.60
N PHE A 11 73.80 15.16 15.53
CA PHE A 11 72.57 15.50 14.82
C PHE A 11 72.96 15.82 13.37
N CYS A 12 72.07 15.49 12.43
CA CYS A 12 72.13 15.81 11.00
C CYS A 12 73.18 15.08 10.16
N LEU A 13 72.77 13.99 9.51
CA LEU A 13 72.51 13.93 8.06
C LEU A 13 72.55 12.47 7.62
N LEU A 14 71.38 11.84 7.55
CA LEU A 14 70.96 10.92 6.49
C LEU A 14 69.47 10.65 6.63
N SER A 15 68.73 11.74 6.42
CA SER A 15 67.40 11.69 5.81
C SER A 15 67.52 10.96 4.47
N ILE A 16 66.42 10.31 4.04
CA ILE A 16 66.30 9.43 2.85
C ILE A 16 66.65 7.96 3.16
N PHE A 17 65.91 7.33 4.09
CA PHE A 17 65.54 5.90 4.02
C PHE A 17 64.54 5.55 5.14
N PHE A 18 63.51 6.37 5.32
CA PHE A 18 62.38 6.05 6.21
C PHE A 18 61.11 6.74 5.68
N PHE A 19 60.76 6.39 4.45
CA PHE A 19 59.53 6.84 3.79
C PHE A 19 58.91 5.67 3.03
N PHE A 20 58.80 4.51 3.66
CA PHE A 20 58.05 3.36 3.15
C PHE A 20 57.74 2.39 4.31
N LEU A 21 56.97 2.85 5.31
CA LEU A 21 56.36 2.00 6.33
C LEU A 21 55.37 2.83 7.15
N LEU A 22 54.32 3.33 6.49
CA LEU A 22 53.11 3.87 7.12
C LEU A 22 52.01 4.02 6.04
N SER A 23 51.53 2.89 5.52
CA SER A 23 50.32 2.85 4.69
C SER A 23 49.67 1.46 4.73
N SER A 24 49.63 0.86 5.91
CA SER A 24 49.02 -0.46 6.10
C SER A 24 48.44 -0.55 7.51
N LEU A 25 47.25 0.01 7.71
CA LEU A 25 46.36 -0.28 8.83
C LEU A 25 45.03 0.44 8.57
N TYR A 26 44.18 -0.20 7.78
CA TYR A 26 42.70 -0.25 7.79
C TYR A 26 42.30 -0.88 6.45
N SER A 27 41.76 -2.10 6.46
CA SER A 27 41.27 -2.72 5.22
C SER A 27 39.99 -2.01 4.79
N GLN A 28 40.11 -0.95 3.97
CA GLN A 28 38.96 -0.50 3.19
C GLN A 28 38.53 -1.68 2.32
N VAL A 29 37.26 -2.08 2.43
CA VAL A 29 36.75 -3.19 1.62
C VAL A 29 36.76 -2.73 0.17
N VAL A 30 37.66 -3.31 -0.63
CA VAL A 30 37.76 -3.03 -2.07
C VAL A 30 36.94 -4.08 -2.83
N HIS A 31 36.01 -3.62 -3.65
CA HIS A 31 35.23 -4.46 -4.55
C HIS A 31 35.70 -4.20 -5.99
N ASP A 32 35.91 -5.25 -6.76
CA ASP A 32 36.15 -5.11 -8.20
C ASP A 32 34.84 -4.86 -8.93
N LEU A 33 34.85 -3.87 -9.83
CA LEU A 33 33.72 -3.63 -10.72
C LEU A 33 33.58 -4.81 -11.69
N SER A 34 32.46 -5.51 -11.61
CA SER A 34 32.08 -6.54 -12.57
C SER A 34 30.76 -6.18 -13.24
N SER A 35 30.43 -6.92 -14.30
CA SER A 35 29.15 -6.78 -15.01
C SER A 35 27.93 -7.11 -14.15
N ASN A 36 28.09 -7.73 -12.97
CA ASN A 36 26.95 -8.17 -12.16
C ASN A 36 27.29 -8.44 -10.66
N SER A 37 28.01 -7.54 -9.98
CA SER A 37 28.42 -7.74 -8.57
C SER A 37 27.54 -7.01 -7.56
N PHE A 38 27.17 -7.72 -6.49
CA PHE A 38 26.66 -7.10 -5.26
C PHE A 38 27.82 -6.61 -4.40
N VAL A 39 27.60 -5.49 -3.69
CA VAL A 39 28.52 -5.07 -2.63
C VAL A 39 28.30 -5.98 -1.42
N ARG A 40 29.26 -6.86 -1.16
CA ARG A 40 29.15 -7.91 -0.12
C ARG A 40 29.57 -7.48 1.26
N GLU A 41 30.38 -6.43 1.37
CA GLU A 41 30.86 -5.96 2.66
C GLU A 41 30.96 -4.44 2.69
N PHE A 42 30.56 -3.85 3.81
CA PHE A 42 30.72 -2.44 4.13
C PHE A 42 31.42 -2.29 5.47
N PHE A 43 32.20 -1.22 5.60
CA PHE A 43 32.51 -0.68 6.92
C PHE A 43 31.39 0.27 7.36
N ILE A 44 30.82 0.08 8.55
CA ILE A 44 29.70 0.90 9.06
C ILE A 44 30.14 1.77 10.25
N SER A 45 29.69 3.03 10.30
CA SER A 45 29.86 3.89 11.48
C SER A 45 28.90 3.51 12.63
N GLY A 46 29.14 4.02 13.85
CA GLY A 46 28.10 4.00 14.88
C GLY A 46 26.86 4.84 14.50
N PRO A 47 25.70 4.64 15.15
CA PRO A 47 24.49 5.40 14.88
C PRO A 47 24.64 6.82 15.42
N TYR A 48 24.41 7.82 14.57
CA TYR A 48 24.34 9.22 14.96
C TYR A 48 22.90 9.61 15.26
N LYS A 49 22.64 10.02 16.51
CA LYS A 49 21.33 10.50 16.97
C LYS A 49 21.35 12.03 16.99
N SER A 50 20.35 12.68 16.40
CA SER A 50 20.15 14.12 16.61
C SER A 50 19.76 14.40 18.07
N LYS A 51 20.20 15.52 18.67
CA LYS A 51 19.69 15.97 19.98
C LYS A 51 18.17 16.20 19.88
N MET A 52 17.36 15.29 20.39
CA MET A 52 15.91 15.26 20.15
C MET A 52 15.16 16.21 21.09
N ASP A 53 14.76 17.37 20.56
CA ASP A 53 13.59 18.16 21.01
C ASP A 53 12.73 18.63 19.81
N LYS A 54 13.04 18.18 18.59
CA LYS A 54 12.31 18.54 17.36
C LYS A 54 12.04 17.30 16.52
N VAL A 55 10.82 17.21 16.00
CA VAL A 55 10.45 16.26 14.93
C VAL A 55 11.25 16.66 13.68
N ILE A 56 12.18 15.81 13.26
CA ILE A 56 13.00 16.01 12.06
C ILE A 56 12.49 15.01 11.01
N GLU A 57 12.02 15.51 9.86
CA GLU A 57 11.65 14.61 8.75
C GLU A 57 12.91 13.89 8.22
N PRO A 58 12.81 12.68 7.63
CA PRO A 58 13.99 11.96 7.12
C PRO A 58 14.85 12.76 6.13
N ILE A 59 14.21 13.66 5.37
CA ILE A 59 14.89 14.59 4.47
C ILE A 59 15.79 15.57 5.23
N ASP A 60 15.36 15.99 6.42
CA ASP A 60 16.08 16.90 7.30
C ASP A 60 17.21 16.19 8.07
N MET A 61 17.07 14.89 8.39
CA MET A 61 18.18 14.07 8.91
C MET A 61 19.33 13.94 7.90
N LEU A 62 18.97 13.87 6.63
CA LEU A 62 19.94 13.93 5.54
C LEU A 62 20.52 15.34 5.37
N GLY A 63 19.78 16.39 5.75
CA GLY A 63 20.19 17.79 5.81
C GLY A 63 21.13 18.17 6.96
N ILE A 64 21.34 17.29 7.94
CA ILE A 64 22.46 17.43 8.91
C ILE A 64 23.73 17.63 8.09
N GLU A 65 24.44 18.75 8.34
CA GLU A 65 25.62 19.17 7.58
C GLU A 65 26.55 17.98 7.35
N TYR A 66 27.02 17.87 6.10
CA TYR A 66 28.11 16.99 5.74
C TYR A 66 29.23 17.20 6.76
N ILE A 67 29.64 16.15 7.46
CA ILE A 67 30.87 16.20 8.25
C ILE A 67 32.01 16.19 7.23
N GLN A 68 32.31 17.36 6.67
CA GLN A 68 33.48 17.59 5.86
C GLN A 68 34.68 17.71 6.80
N ASN A 69 35.18 16.57 7.25
CA ASN A 69 36.49 16.52 7.86
C ASN A 69 37.07 15.13 7.63
N GLU A 70 37.79 14.99 6.51
CA GLU A 70 38.77 13.91 6.30
C GLU A 70 39.65 13.71 7.55
N ASN A 71 39.88 14.78 8.32
CA ASN A 71 40.64 14.79 9.57
C ASN A 71 39.96 14.10 10.77
N LEU A 72 38.65 13.86 10.76
CA LEU A 72 37.96 13.03 11.77
C LEU A 72 38.10 11.53 11.47
N PHE A 73 38.62 11.16 10.30
CA PHE A 73 38.90 9.78 9.90
C PHE A 73 40.38 9.39 10.13
N ASN A 74 41.18 10.30 10.68
CA ASN A 74 42.49 9.97 11.26
C ASN A 74 42.32 9.43 12.68
N SER A 75 43.25 8.56 13.08
CA SER A 75 43.27 7.69 14.27
C SER A 75 43.06 8.36 15.65
N ASN A 76 42.82 9.66 15.71
CA ASN A 76 42.76 10.44 16.94
C ASN A 76 41.35 11.02 17.25
N SER A 77 40.31 10.69 16.46
CA SER A 77 38.94 11.03 16.83
C SER A 77 38.30 9.87 17.62
N GLN A 78 37.59 10.21 18.69
CA GLN A 78 36.95 9.28 19.64
C GLN A 78 35.78 8.46 19.06
N PHE A 79 35.59 8.42 17.73
CA PHE A 79 34.40 7.90 17.04
C PHE A 79 34.65 6.67 16.17
N LEU A 80 35.69 5.87 16.47
CA LEU A 80 35.88 4.55 15.88
C LEU A 80 35.40 3.49 16.88
N ASN A 81 34.24 2.92 16.61
CA ASN A 81 33.98 1.50 16.89
C ASN A 81 32.90 1.03 15.91
N GLY A 82 33.28 1.02 14.62
CA GLY A 82 32.50 0.48 13.52
C GLY A 82 32.95 -0.93 13.15
N GLN A 83 31.99 -1.81 12.82
CA GLN A 83 32.27 -3.20 12.42
C GLN A 83 32.19 -3.34 10.89
N VAL A 84 32.64 -4.48 10.37
CA VAL A 84 32.37 -4.85 8.96
C VAL A 84 31.04 -5.60 8.93
N ILE A 85 30.07 -5.09 8.17
CA ILE A 85 28.83 -5.83 7.88
C ILE A 85 29.04 -6.61 6.59
N LYS A 86 28.63 -7.88 6.60
CA LYS A 86 28.78 -8.79 5.46
C LYS A 86 27.44 -9.38 5.08
N SER A 87 27.28 -9.66 3.80
CA SER A 87 26.13 -10.32 3.24
C SER A 87 26.53 -11.23 2.09
N GLU A 88 25.98 -12.44 2.07
CA GLU A 88 26.20 -13.40 0.98
C GLU A 88 25.41 -13.03 -0.29
N ASP A 89 24.23 -12.41 -0.12
CA ASP A 89 23.28 -12.09 -1.19
C ASP A 89 23.19 -10.58 -1.51
N GLY A 90 24.05 -9.77 -0.88
CA GLY A 90 24.11 -8.32 -1.02
C GLY A 90 23.03 -7.57 -0.22
N GLN A 91 22.17 -8.26 0.53
CA GLN A 91 21.21 -7.67 1.46
C GLN A 91 21.83 -7.50 2.84
N HIS A 92 21.95 -6.26 3.28
CA HIS A 92 22.56 -5.90 4.55
C HIS A 92 21.49 -5.45 5.53
N ASN A 93 21.37 -6.16 6.65
CA ASN A 93 20.53 -5.78 7.78
C ASN A 93 21.36 -4.94 8.76
N ILE A 94 21.17 -3.62 8.76
CA ILE A 94 21.92 -2.70 9.61
C ILE A 94 21.52 -2.87 11.08
N ASN A 95 20.28 -3.25 11.36
CA ASN A 95 19.82 -3.58 12.72
C ASN A 95 20.53 -4.78 13.35
N ALA A 96 21.20 -5.62 12.56
CA ALA A 96 21.95 -6.75 13.11
C ALA A 96 23.21 -6.30 13.88
N VAL A 97 23.68 -5.08 13.65
CA VAL A 97 24.97 -4.57 14.16
C VAL A 97 24.81 -3.26 14.93
N LEU A 98 23.81 -2.45 14.59
CA LEU A 98 23.47 -1.23 15.32
C LEU A 98 22.13 -1.41 16.04
N ASP A 99 22.02 -0.87 17.26
CA ASP A 99 20.77 -0.85 18.01
C ASP A 99 19.64 -0.22 17.17
N ASP A 100 18.46 -0.85 17.19
CA ASP A 100 17.26 -0.40 16.47
C ASP A 100 16.74 0.92 17.03
N THR A 101 17.36 1.99 16.57
CA THR A 101 17.07 3.35 16.99
C THR A 101 16.41 4.06 15.83
N SER A 102 15.09 4.23 15.94
CA SER A 102 14.34 5.13 15.06
C SER A 102 14.99 6.52 15.12
N PHE A 103 14.98 7.23 13.99
CA PHE A 103 15.54 8.58 13.83
C PHE A 103 17.06 8.67 14.06
N ALA A 104 17.82 7.71 13.52
CA ALA A 104 19.29 7.69 13.53
C ALA A 104 19.88 7.73 12.11
N VAL A 105 21.17 8.03 11.98
CA VAL A 105 21.91 7.97 10.71
C VAL A 105 23.20 7.16 10.87
N ALA A 106 23.54 6.35 9.89
CA ALA A 106 24.83 5.66 9.78
C ALA A 106 25.48 5.93 8.42
N TYR A 107 26.80 5.80 8.38
CA TYR A 107 27.61 5.92 7.18
C TYR A 107 28.20 4.56 6.82
N LEU A 108 28.03 4.14 5.57
CA LEU A 108 28.64 2.93 5.00
C LEU A 108 29.76 3.32 4.05
N PHE A 109 30.92 2.69 4.21
CA PHE A 109 32.15 2.97 3.48
C PHE A 109 32.66 1.73 2.75
N PHE A 110 33.07 1.90 1.50
CA PHE A 110 33.75 0.89 0.69
C PHE A 110 34.47 1.54 -0.50
N GLN A 111 35.34 0.78 -1.17
CA GLN A 111 36.00 1.20 -2.40
C GLN A 111 35.58 0.33 -3.57
N ILE A 112 35.57 0.91 -4.77
CA ILE A 112 35.38 0.18 -6.03
C ILE A 112 36.61 0.39 -6.90
N ASN A 113 37.23 -0.70 -7.32
CA ASN A 113 38.26 -0.67 -8.35
C ASN A 113 37.60 -0.79 -9.74
N SER A 114 37.85 0.19 -10.61
CA SER A 114 37.42 0.17 -12.01
C SER A 114 38.64 0.17 -12.92
N GLU A 115 38.76 -0.82 -13.81
CA GLU A 115 39.92 -0.93 -14.71
C GLU A 115 40.07 0.27 -15.68
N LYS A 116 38.96 0.90 -16.02
CA LYS A 116 38.88 2.03 -16.96
C LYS A 116 37.98 3.14 -16.44
N ILE A 117 38.12 4.32 -17.01
CA ILE A 117 37.15 5.40 -16.84
C ILE A 117 35.86 4.98 -17.55
N GLN A 118 34.76 4.93 -16.82
CA GLN A 118 33.44 4.56 -17.36
C GLN A 118 32.31 5.04 -16.46
N ASP A 119 31.12 5.11 -17.04
CA ASP A 119 29.90 5.19 -16.24
C ASP A 119 29.56 3.81 -15.68
N SER A 120 29.18 3.78 -14.41
CA SER A 120 28.66 2.60 -13.73
C SER A 120 27.24 2.86 -13.25
N TYR A 121 26.47 1.80 -13.04
CA TYR A 121 25.07 1.89 -12.68
C TYR A 121 24.87 1.26 -11.31
N PHE A 122 24.63 2.10 -10.32
CA PHE A 122 24.37 1.69 -8.95
C PHE A 122 22.86 1.46 -8.81
N LEU A 123 22.47 0.24 -8.50
CA LEU A 123 21.11 -0.15 -8.22
C LEU A 123 20.95 -0.26 -6.71
N LEU A 124 20.34 0.75 -6.12
CA LEU A 124 20.25 0.96 -4.68
C LEU A 124 18.82 0.72 -4.17
N SER A 125 18.68 -0.18 -3.21
CA SER A 125 17.44 -0.36 -2.44
C SER A 125 17.71 -0.08 -0.98
N VAL A 126 16.94 0.84 -0.39
CA VAL A 126 17.10 1.32 0.98
C VAL A 126 15.75 1.53 1.64
N THR A 127 15.72 1.39 2.96
CA THR A 127 14.47 1.39 3.73
C THR A 127 13.86 2.78 3.88
N ASP A 128 14.66 3.84 4.00
CA ASP A 128 14.16 5.21 4.18
C ASP A 128 14.74 6.24 3.20
N GLY A 129 16.01 6.04 2.80
CA GLY A 129 16.71 6.92 1.87
C GLY A 129 18.21 6.71 1.92
N ALA A 130 18.92 7.43 1.08
CA ALA A 130 20.38 7.46 1.10
C ALA A 130 20.93 8.70 0.38
N LYS A 131 22.08 9.19 0.84
CA LYS A 131 22.95 10.07 0.04
C LYS A 131 24.19 9.31 -0.39
N LEU A 132 24.51 9.40 -1.67
CA LEU A 132 25.66 8.75 -2.29
C LEU A 132 26.74 9.79 -2.58
N TYR A 133 27.93 9.53 -2.05
CA TYR A 133 29.15 10.27 -2.32
C TYR A 133 30.16 9.36 -3.00
N VAL A 134 30.82 9.86 -4.03
CA VAL A 134 31.89 9.15 -4.74
C VAL A 134 33.07 10.09 -4.90
N ASN A 135 34.26 9.66 -4.45
CA ASN A 135 35.48 10.46 -4.45
C ASN A 135 35.28 11.87 -3.84
N GLY A 136 34.53 11.93 -2.73
CA GLY A 136 34.21 13.17 -2.01
C GLY A 136 33.11 14.04 -2.64
N ILE A 137 32.57 13.68 -3.81
CA ILE A 137 31.52 14.43 -4.49
C ILE A 137 30.16 13.80 -4.20
N GLN A 138 29.20 14.59 -3.72
CA GLN A 138 27.81 14.15 -3.60
C GLN A 138 27.18 14.03 -4.99
N LEU A 139 26.92 12.81 -5.45
CA LEU A 139 26.34 12.57 -6.77
C LEU A 139 24.81 12.49 -6.73
N HIS A 140 24.25 11.92 -5.65
CA HIS A 140 22.82 11.69 -5.58
C HIS A 140 22.29 11.74 -4.15
N ALA A 141 21.04 12.17 -4.02
CA ALA A 141 20.25 12.04 -2.81
C ALA A 141 18.91 11.40 -3.19
N TYR A 142 18.60 10.27 -2.56
CA TYR A 142 17.40 9.51 -2.80
C TYR A 142 16.57 9.42 -1.51
N TYR A 143 15.26 9.58 -1.64
CA TYR A 143 14.29 9.59 -0.54
C TYR A 143 13.16 8.62 -0.89
N GLY A 144 12.79 7.74 0.04
CA GLY A 144 11.64 6.85 -0.11
C GLY A 144 11.84 5.46 0.50
N ASN A 145 10.71 4.81 0.82
CA ASN A 145 10.68 3.51 1.46
C ASN A 145 10.71 2.37 0.45
N ASN A 146 11.87 2.13 -0.15
CA ASN A 146 11.98 1.32 -1.38
C ASN A 146 12.84 0.06 -1.23
N TYR A 147 13.08 -0.43 -0.02
CA TYR A 147 13.93 -1.61 0.16
C TYR A 147 13.43 -2.83 -0.62
N TYR A 148 12.13 -3.10 -0.56
CA TYR A 148 11.47 -4.22 -1.23
C TYR A 148 10.82 -3.86 -2.58
N LEU A 149 10.98 -2.60 -3.02
CA LEU A 149 10.42 -2.10 -4.29
C LEU A 149 11.53 -1.94 -5.35
N LYS A 150 11.18 -1.32 -6.49
CA LYS A 150 12.09 -1.10 -7.62
C LYS A 150 13.35 -0.36 -7.17
N GLU A 151 14.51 -0.93 -7.50
CA GLU A 151 15.82 -0.37 -7.14
C GLU A 151 15.98 1.03 -7.76
N LYS A 152 16.54 1.96 -6.99
CA LYS A 152 16.90 3.27 -7.51
C LYS A 152 18.18 3.13 -8.34
N GLN A 153 18.05 3.37 -9.63
CA GLN A 153 19.20 3.44 -10.54
C GLN A 153 19.87 4.81 -10.45
N ILE A 154 21.19 4.80 -10.24
CA ILE A 154 22.05 5.99 -10.19
C ILE A 154 23.22 5.76 -11.15
N ILE A 155 23.40 6.67 -12.11
CA ILE A 155 24.55 6.64 -13.01
C ILE A 155 25.72 7.33 -12.32
N VAL A 156 26.82 6.61 -12.12
CA VAL A 156 27.98 7.03 -11.34
C VAL A 156 29.22 7.01 -12.23
N PRO A 157 29.84 8.16 -12.53
CA PRO A 157 31.10 8.19 -13.26
C PRO A 157 32.23 7.72 -12.35
N LEU A 158 32.95 6.67 -12.77
CA LEU A 158 34.12 6.14 -12.07
C LEU A 158 35.41 6.51 -12.79
N ARG A 159 36.45 6.79 -12.02
CA ARG A 159 37.83 6.94 -12.52
C ARG A 159 38.46 5.56 -12.65
N GLY A 160 39.52 5.45 -13.45
CA GLY A 160 40.37 4.25 -13.44
C GLY A 160 41.07 4.08 -12.09
N GLY A 161 41.17 2.85 -11.60
CA GLY A 161 41.67 2.50 -10.28
C GLY A 161 40.60 2.58 -9.19
N ASN A 162 41.03 2.85 -7.96
CA ASN A 162 40.15 2.87 -6.79
C ASN A 162 39.28 4.14 -6.75
N ASN A 163 38.02 3.95 -6.40
CA ASN A 163 37.04 5.00 -6.19
C ASN A 163 36.43 4.83 -4.79
N ASP A 164 36.51 5.88 -3.97
CA ASP A 164 35.94 5.89 -2.62
C ASP A 164 34.43 6.12 -2.69
N VAL A 165 33.65 5.28 -2.01
CA VAL A 165 32.20 5.40 -1.95
C VAL A 165 31.73 5.51 -0.51
N VAL A 166 30.85 6.49 -0.27
CA VAL A 166 30.18 6.68 1.02
C VAL A 166 28.67 6.76 0.82
N LEU A 167 27.94 5.97 1.60
CA LEU A 167 26.48 6.05 1.70
C LEU A 167 26.09 6.57 3.08
N LYS A 168 25.41 7.71 3.14
CA LYS A 168 24.74 8.20 4.36
C LYS A 168 23.30 7.70 4.37
N ILE A 169 22.93 6.87 5.35
CA ILE A 169 21.62 6.20 5.40
C ILE A 169 20.92 6.59 6.69
N PRO A 170 19.71 7.17 6.63
CA PRO A 170 18.87 7.38 7.78
C PRO A 170 18.05 6.11 8.10
N ASN A 171 17.68 5.96 9.37
CA ASN A 171 16.66 5.05 9.87
C ASN A 171 15.49 5.89 10.38
N LYS A 172 14.35 5.89 9.68
CA LYS A 172 13.16 6.61 10.14
C LYS A 172 12.41 5.77 11.17
N ASP A 173 12.00 4.57 10.77
CA ASP A 173 11.13 3.71 11.56
C ASP A 173 11.31 2.26 11.14
N TRP A 174 12.03 1.49 11.97
CA TRP A 174 12.25 0.05 11.85
C TRP A 174 12.91 -0.44 10.56
N ASP A 175 13.43 -1.66 10.63
CA ASP A 175 13.84 -2.45 9.47
C ASP A 175 14.95 -1.83 8.60
N TRP A 176 15.91 -1.16 9.24
CA TRP A 176 17.06 -0.52 8.64
C TRP A 176 17.88 -1.48 7.79
N LYS A 177 17.56 -1.52 6.49
CA LYS A 177 18.22 -2.40 5.51
C LYS A 177 18.67 -1.64 4.26
N LEU A 178 19.71 -2.19 3.63
CA LEU A 178 20.24 -1.75 2.34
C LEU A 178 20.62 -2.94 1.44
N LYS A 179 20.36 -2.82 0.14
CA LYS A 179 20.94 -3.64 -0.92
C LYS A 179 21.57 -2.72 -1.96
N LEU A 180 22.83 -2.98 -2.32
CA LEU A 180 23.50 -2.26 -3.40
C LEU A 180 24.11 -3.24 -4.39
N LYS A 181 23.69 -3.12 -5.64
CA LYS A 181 24.25 -3.82 -6.79
C LYS A 181 24.90 -2.81 -7.72
N ILE A 182 26.07 -3.15 -8.26
CA ILE A 182 26.81 -2.27 -9.17
C ILE A 182 26.96 -3.00 -10.49
N LEU A 183 26.60 -2.32 -11.57
CA LEU A 183 26.78 -2.78 -12.94
C LEU A 183 27.81 -1.90 -13.64
N ASP A 184 28.61 -2.50 -14.51
CA ASP A 184 29.41 -1.75 -15.48
C ASP A 184 28.53 -1.00 -16.50
N GLN A 185 29.18 -0.28 -17.42
CA GLN A 185 28.47 0.54 -18.39
C GLN A 185 27.54 -0.25 -19.31
N ASP A 186 27.96 -1.44 -19.74
CA ASP A 186 27.24 -2.23 -20.76
C ASP A 186 26.06 -2.97 -20.11
N ALA A 187 26.29 -3.62 -18.98
CA ALA A 187 25.23 -4.25 -18.19
C ALA A 187 24.20 -3.23 -17.68
N GLY A 188 24.67 -2.04 -17.28
CA GLY A 188 23.80 -0.95 -16.83
C GLY A 188 22.91 -0.36 -17.94
N LYS A 189 23.45 -0.21 -19.16
CA LYS A 189 22.64 0.17 -20.34
C LYS A 189 21.59 -0.88 -20.67
N ALA A 190 21.96 -2.16 -20.66
CA ALA A 190 21.03 -3.26 -20.91
C ALA A 190 19.89 -3.27 -19.88
N TYR A 191 20.21 -3.13 -18.59
CA TYR A 191 19.23 -3.01 -17.51
C TYR A 191 18.29 -1.81 -17.70
N SER A 192 18.84 -0.64 -18.07
CA SER A 192 18.05 0.57 -18.32
C SER A 192 17.07 0.40 -19.46
N TYR A 193 17.52 -0.25 -20.55
CA TYR A 193 16.68 -0.56 -21.71
C TYR A 193 15.52 -1.48 -21.32
N GLU A 194 15.79 -2.56 -20.59
CA GLU A 194 14.75 -3.47 -20.08
C GLU A 194 13.75 -2.74 -19.17
N LYS A 195 14.22 -1.89 -18.25
CA LYS A 195 13.33 -1.10 -17.37
C LYS A 195 12.50 -0.08 -18.13
N ASN A 196 13.03 0.50 -19.20
CA ASN A 196 12.27 1.41 -20.06
C ASN A 196 11.19 0.66 -20.84
N GLU A 197 11.50 -0.52 -21.39
CA GLU A 197 10.50 -1.40 -22.03
C GLU A 197 9.40 -1.82 -21.06
N GLU A 198 9.73 -2.19 -19.81
CA GLU A 198 8.73 -2.48 -18.77
C GLU A 198 7.82 -1.27 -18.47
N ASN A 199 8.41 -0.08 -18.34
CA ASN A 199 7.67 1.15 -18.07
C ASN A 199 6.75 1.53 -19.24
N GLU A 200 7.24 1.42 -20.48
CA GLU A 200 6.45 1.68 -21.69
C GLU A 200 5.31 0.67 -21.83
N TYR A 201 5.56 -0.60 -21.54
CA TYR A 201 4.52 -1.61 -21.53
C TYR A 201 3.47 -1.33 -20.45
N PHE A 202 3.88 -0.91 -19.26
CA PHE A 202 2.96 -0.49 -18.21
C PHE A 202 2.12 0.73 -18.63
N GLN A 203 2.71 1.70 -19.33
CA GLN A 203 1.97 2.83 -19.89
C GLN A 203 1.00 2.41 -21.00
N PHE A 204 1.38 1.43 -21.83
CA PHE A 204 0.52 0.86 -22.86
C PHE A 204 -0.73 0.23 -22.24
N LEU A 205 -0.56 -0.54 -21.17
CA LEU A 205 -1.66 -1.14 -20.42
C LEU A 205 -2.58 -0.08 -19.77
N ASN A 206 -2.07 1.11 -19.48
CA ASN A 206 -2.80 2.26 -18.94
C ASN A 206 -3.37 3.23 -19.99
N ILE A 207 -3.28 2.91 -21.28
CA ILE A 207 -3.85 3.77 -22.33
C ILE A 207 -5.36 3.94 -22.11
N LYS A 208 -5.80 5.19 -22.20
CA LYS A 208 -7.21 5.62 -22.08
C LYS A 208 -7.79 5.99 -23.44
N LEU A 209 -9.12 5.98 -23.53
CA LEU A 209 -9.86 6.53 -24.65
C LEU A 209 -10.28 7.96 -24.33
N GLN A 210 -10.23 8.82 -25.34
CA GLN A 210 -10.70 10.19 -25.27
C GLN A 210 -11.34 10.59 -26.60
N SER A 211 -12.08 11.70 -26.62
CA SER A 211 -12.63 12.24 -27.86
C SER A 211 -11.51 12.73 -28.81
N ALA A 212 -11.73 12.63 -30.12
CA ALA A 212 -10.80 13.10 -31.12
C ALA A 212 -10.56 14.62 -31.05
N PHE A 213 -9.35 15.05 -31.44
CA PHE A 213 -8.95 16.45 -31.43
C PHE A 213 -9.77 17.25 -32.46
N GLY A 214 -10.38 18.38 -32.05
CA GLY A 214 -11.24 19.21 -32.91
C GLY A 214 -12.74 19.00 -32.72
N GLU A 215 -13.16 17.95 -32.03
CA GLU A 215 -14.49 17.84 -31.39
C GLU A 215 -14.51 18.53 -30.00
N SER A 216 -13.43 19.26 -29.68
CA SER A 216 -13.16 19.95 -28.41
C SER A 216 -13.50 21.44 -28.42
N ASN A 217 -13.59 22.04 -27.22
CA ASN A 217 -13.71 23.50 -27.08
C ASN A 217 -12.46 24.23 -27.62
N HIS A 218 -12.54 25.56 -27.77
CA HIS A 218 -11.55 26.42 -28.46
C HIS A 218 -10.08 26.33 -27.95
N ASN A 219 -9.81 25.56 -26.89
CA ASN A 219 -8.48 25.36 -26.30
C ASN A 219 -7.91 23.94 -26.50
N GLY A 220 -8.57 23.08 -27.29
CA GLY A 220 -8.04 21.75 -27.62
C GLY A 220 -8.19 20.70 -26.50
N ILE A 221 -9.05 20.93 -25.50
CA ILE A 221 -9.29 20.00 -24.40
C ILE A 221 -10.41 19.04 -24.80
N PRO A 222 -10.18 17.70 -24.80
CA PRO A 222 -11.20 16.71 -25.16
C PRO A 222 -12.51 16.96 -24.42
N LEU A 223 -13.59 17.20 -25.16
CA LEU A 223 -14.91 17.33 -24.55
C LEU A 223 -15.45 15.91 -24.35
N LEU A 224 -15.50 15.49 -23.11
CA LEU A 224 -16.20 14.27 -22.69
C LEU A 224 -17.75 14.47 -22.67
N ARG A 225 -18.19 15.60 -23.23
CA ARG A 225 -19.57 16.05 -23.35
C ARG A 225 -19.89 16.27 -24.82
N PHE A 226 -21.10 15.94 -25.21
CA PHE A 226 -21.52 16.01 -26.61
C PHE A 226 -23.00 16.34 -26.70
N LYS A 227 -23.49 16.58 -27.92
CA LYS A 227 -24.88 16.94 -28.17
C LYS A 227 -25.64 15.78 -28.81
N VAL A 228 -26.96 15.84 -28.73
CA VAL A 228 -27.86 14.93 -29.44
C VAL A 228 -27.55 14.93 -30.94
N GLY A 229 -27.72 13.77 -31.59
CA GLY A 229 -27.46 13.56 -33.02
C GLY A 229 -26.28 12.64 -33.34
N SER A 230 -25.08 12.88 -32.79
CA SER A 230 -23.89 12.07 -33.11
C SER A 230 -22.98 11.87 -31.90
N PHE A 231 -22.50 10.65 -31.72
CA PHE A 231 -21.45 10.35 -30.73
C PHE A 231 -20.10 10.93 -31.16
N PRO A 232 -19.24 11.29 -30.19
CA PRO A 232 -17.88 11.70 -30.49
C PRO A 232 -17.05 10.53 -31.01
N THR A 233 -16.05 10.84 -31.83
CA THR A 233 -15.06 9.86 -32.29
C THR A 233 -14.08 9.57 -31.16
N LEU A 234 -13.91 8.30 -30.78
CA LEU A 234 -12.98 7.91 -29.72
C LEU A 234 -11.60 7.52 -30.28
N VAL A 235 -10.54 8.05 -29.66
CA VAL A 235 -9.13 7.78 -29.98
C VAL A 235 -8.34 7.42 -28.73
N LEU A 236 -7.21 6.72 -28.89
CA LEU A 236 -6.30 6.43 -27.78
C LEU A 236 -5.46 7.67 -27.43
N ASP A 237 -5.22 7.90 -26.14
CA ASP A 237 -4.40 9.02 -25.65
C ASP A 237 -2.92 8.92 -26.08
N LYS A 238 -2.42 7.70 -26.31
CA LYS A 238 -1.03 7.42 -26.74
C LYS A 238 -1.00 6.50 -27.97
N PRO A 239 -1.38 7.00 -29.16
CA PRO A 239 -1.51 6.17 -30.35
C PRO A 239 -0.18 5.56 -30.83
N GLY A 240 0.95 6.26 -30.64
CA GLY A 240 2.28 5.72 -30.97
C GLY A 240 2.66 4.50 -30.13
N LEU A 241 2.38 4.57 -28.83
CA LEU A 241 2.64 3.48 -27.90
C LEU A 241 1.70 2.29 -28.15
N ALA A 242 0.43 2.57 -28.45
CA ALA A 242 -0.51 1.55 -28.89
C ALA A 242 -0.03 0.83 -30.17
N LYS A 243 0.40 1.56 -31.20
CA LYS A 243 0.97 0.97 -32.43
C LYS A 243 2.16 0.07 -32.13
N LYS A 244 3.07 0.47 -31.23
CA LYS A 244 4.23 -0.35 -30.84
C LYS A 244 3.80 -1.72 -30.32
N TYR A 245 2.86 -1.78 -29.38
CA TYR A 245 2.48 -3.03 -28.70
C TYR A 245 1.30 -3.80 -29.35
N LEU A 246 0.64 -3.21 -30.35
CA LEU A 246 -0.47 -3.81 -31.11
C LEU A 246 -0.06 -4.27 -32.53
N GLY A 247 1.23 -4.31 -32.86
CA GLY A 247 1.70 -4.83 -34.16
C GLY A 247 1.69 -3.80 -35.30
N GLY A 248 2.01 -2.54 -35.00
CA GLY A 248 2.14 -1.44 -35.97
C GLY A 248 0.85 -0.69 -36.28
N GLY A 249 -0.31 -1.27 -35.97
CA GLY A 249 -1.63 -0.68 -36.21
C GLY A 249 -2.73 -1.35 -35.36
N TYR A 250 -3.89 -0.71 -35.30
CA TYR A 250 -5.05 -1.21 -34.54
C TYR A 250 -6.35 -0.62 -35.10
N ASN A 251 -7.46 -1.30 -34.82
CA ASN A 251 -8.82 -0.83 -35.05
C ASN A 251 -9.56 -0.67 -33.72
N ILE A 252 -10.44 0.33 -33.61
CA ILE A 252 -11.28 0.56 -32.43
C ILE A 252 -12.73 0.29 -32.84
N HIS A 253 -13.37 -0.69 -32.22
CA HIS A 253 -14.80 -0.96 -32.35
C HIS A 253 -15.50 -0.43 -31.11
N VAL A 254 -16.47 0.47 -31.29
CA VAL A 254 -17.21 1.12 -30.19
C VAL A 254 -18.68 0.72 -30.25
N ARG A 255 -19.25 0.37 -29.10
CA ARG A 255 -20.67 0.16 -28.86
C ARG A 255 -21.15 1.15 -27.81
N TRP A 256 -22.32 1.75 -28.03
CA TRP A 256 -22.86 2.81 -27.17
C TRP A 256 -24.15 2.35 -26.51
N PHE A 257 -24.33 2.75 -25.25
CA PHE A 257 -25.44 2.35 -24.42
C PHE A 257 -26.03 3.57 -23.73
N ASP A 258 -27.35 3.68 -23.72
CA ASP A 258 -28.05 4.71 -22.97
C ASP A 258 -28.12 4.37 -21.47
N THR A 259 -28.80 5.24 -20.71
CA THR A 259 -29.00 5.08 -19.26
C THR A 259 -29.62 3.75 -18.86
N ASP A 260 -30.48 3.17 -19.71
CA ASP A 260 -31.18 1.91 -19.45
C ASP A 260 -30.41 0.70 -20.04
N LEU A 261 -29.13 0.90 -20.36
CA LEU A 261 -28.23 -0.07 -20.97
C LEU A 261 -28.73 -0.57 -22.33
N ILE A 262 -29.57 0.19 -23.04
CA ILE A 262 -30.02 -0.15 -24.39
C ILE A 262 -28.94 0.29 -25.37
N GLU A 263 -28.52 -0.63 -26.24
CA GLU A 263 -27.53 -0.31 -27.28
C GLU A 263 -28.14 0.63 -28.32
N VAL A 264 -27.46 1.74 -28.59
CA VAL A 264 -27.95 2.82 -29.45
C VAL A 264 -26.89 3.21 -30.48
N GLN A 265 -27.34 3.67 -31.65
CA GLN A 265 -26.45 4.11 -32.73
C GLN A 265 -26.16 5.62 -32.70
N TYR A 266 -27.00 6.39 -32.00
CA TYR A 266 -26.84 7.84 -31.83
C TYR A 266 -27.57 8.32 -30.55
N PRO A 267 -27.13 9.43 -29.95
CA PRO A 267 -27.77 10.00 -28.76
C PRO A 267 -29.08 10.72 -29.14
N LYS A 268 -30.20 10.22 -28.61
CA LYS A 268 -31.53 10.79 -28.83
C LYS A 268 -31.91 11.85 -27.80
N ASN A 269 -31.46 11.69 -26.56
CA ASN A 269 -31.87 12.50 -25.42
C ASN A 269 -30.64 12.94 -24.61
N PRO A 270 -30.69 14.09 -23.92
CA PRO A 270 -29.68 14.44 -22.92
C PRO A 270 -29.62 13.44 -21.76
N GLY A 271 -28.43 13.24 -21.20
CA GLY A 271 -28.18 12.34 -20.07
C GLY A 271 -26.95 11.44 -20.23
N ARG A 272 -26.88 10.40 -19.40
CA ARG A 272 -25.80 9.40 -19.39
C ARG A 272 -25.78 8.59 -20.69
N TYR A 273 -24.58 8.43 -21.24
CA TYR A 273 -24.26 7.39 -22.23
C TYR A 273 -22.96 6.67 -21.85
N GLY A 274 -23.01 5.35 -21.75
CA GLY A 274 -21.82 4.53 -21.61
C GLY A 274 -21.33 4.04 -22.95
N TYR A 275 -20.01 3.85 -23.08
CA TYR A 275 -19.43 3.14 -24.22
C TYR A 275 -18.72 1.88 -23.77
N TYR A 276 -18.65 0.90 -24.65
CA TYR A 276 -17.73 -0.23 -24.57
C TYR A 276 -16.92 -0.29 -25.85
N THR A 277 -15.62 -0.52 -25.74
CA THR A 277 -14.73 -0.64 -26.89
C THR A 277 -13.88 -1.89 -26.85
N GLU A 278 -13.70 -2.48 -28.03
CA GLU A 278 -12.63 -3.43 -28.31
C GLU A 278 -11.61 -2.79 -29.24
N ILE A 279 -10.36 -2.72 -28.77
CA ILE A 279 -9.22 -2.24 -29.54
C ILE A 279 -8.45 -3.48 -30.00
N ILE A 280 -8.44 -3.74 -31.30
CA ILE A 280 -7.86 -4.94 -31.89
C ILE A 280 -6.59 -4.56 -32.64
N GLY A 281 -5.45 -5.08 -32.17
CA GLY A 281 -4.17 -4.93 -32.85
C GLY A 281 -4.00 -5.85 -34.06
N ASN A 282 -3.10 -5.48 -34.96
CA ASN A 282 -2.68 -6.34 -36.07
C ASN A 282 -2.02 -7.65 -35.60
N ASN A 283 -1.51 -7.68 -34.37
CA ASN A 283 -0.98 -8.88 -33.70
C ASN A 283 -2.07 -9.67 -32.94
N GLU A 284 -3.35 -9.42 -33.23
CA GLU A 284 -4.53 -10.04 -32.60
C GLU A 284 -4.71 -9.74 -31.09
N LYS A 285 -3.83 -8.96 -30.49
CA LYS A 285 -3.95 -8.51 -29.10
C LYS A 285 -5.17 -7.59 -28.95
N ARG A 286 -5.97 -7.84 -27.91
CA ARG A 286 -7.20 -7.10 -27.63
C ARG A 286 -7.10 -6.32 -26.33
N LEU A 287 -7.36 -5.02 -26.39
CA LEU A 287 -7.64 -4.21 -25.21
C LEU A 287 -9.14 -3.89 -25.14
N LYS A 288 -9.72 -4.00 -23.95
CA LYS A 288 -11.11 -3.65 -23.67
C LYS A 288 -11.16 -2.43 -22.77
N ARG A 289 -12.06 -1.50 -23.06
CA ARG A 289 -12.30 -0.29 -22.25
C ARG A 289 -13.79 0.01 -22.23
N SER A 290 -14.22 0.69 -21.19
CA SER A 290 -15.51 1.37 -21.15
C SER A 290 -15.36 2.67 -20.38
N GLY A 291 -16.37 3.52 -20.50
CA GLY A 291 -16.44 4.77 -19.75
C GLY A 291 -17.81 5.39 -19.91
N THR A 292 -18.03 6.47 -19.15
CA THR A 292 -19.27 7.23 -19.15
C THR A 292 -19.02 8.60 -19.77
N LEU A 293 -19.87 8.99 -20.71
CA LEU A 293 -19.96 10.35 -21.27
C LEU A 293 -21.34 10.95 -20.96
N PHE A 294 -21.44 12.27 -21.07
CA PHE A 294 -22.70 12.99 -20.84
C PHE A 294 -23.16 13.74 -22.10
N CYS A 295 -24.38 13.46 -22.54
CA CYS A 295 -25.04 14.23 -23.60
C CYS A 295 -25.70 15.47 -22.98
N GLU A 296 -25.20 16.65 -23.33
CA GLU A 296 -25.69 17.92 -22.79
C GLU A 296 -27.05 18.34 -23.40
N PRO A 297 -27.88 19.07 -22.65
CA PRO A 297 -29.00 19.84 -23.21
C PRO A 297 -28.49 20.89 -24.19
N SER A 298 -29.29 21.20 -25.22
CA SER A 298 -28.86 22.09 -26.33
C SER A 298 -28.56 23.54 -25.93
N ASP A 299 -29.03 23.98 -24.77
CA ASP A 299 -29.07 25.38 -24.30
C ASP A 299 -28.23 25.64 -23.02
N TRP A 300 -27.54 24.64 -22.47
CA TRP A 300 -26.77 24.81 -21.23
C TRP A 300 -25.41 25.48 -21.46
N MET A 301 -25.12 26.55 -20.70
CA MET A 301 -23.83 27.27 -20.73
C MET A 301 -23.20 27.32 -19.35
N ALA A 302 -22.28 26.38 -19.07
CA ALA A 302 -21.69 26.21 -17.75
C ALA A 302 -20.82 27.39 -17.27
N TRP A 303 -20.16 28.13 -18.17
CA TRP A 303 -19.28 29.26 -17.81
C TRP A 303 -20.00 30.54 -17.38
N ASN A 304 -21.33 30.63 -17.56
CA ASN A 304 -22.09 31.83 -17.18
C ASN A 304 -22.53 31.83 -15.70
N ASN A 305 -22.20 30.78 -14.94
CA ASN A 305 -22.58 30.65 -13.55
C ASN A 305 -21.39 30.91 -12.61
N ARG A 306 -21.59 31.76 -11.61
CA ARG A 306 -20.64 31.92 -10.51
C ARG A 306 -20.83 30.76 -9.52
N LEU A 307 -19.87 29.85 -9.46
CA LEU A 307 -19.86 28.79 -8.46
C LEU A 307 -19.16 29.27 -7.18
N TYR A 308 -19.64 28.75 -6.05
CA TYR A 308 -18.97 28.82 -4.77
C TYR A 308 -18.79 27.39 -4.29
N SER A 309 -17.61 27.08 -3.78
CA SER A 309 -17.31 25.80 -3.15
C SER A 309 -16.78 26.05 -1.76
N ASP A 310 -17.32 25.36 -0.77
CA ASP A 310 -16.80 25.41 0.60
C ASP A 310 -15.69 24.37 0.76
N LEU A 311 -14.70 24.70 1.58
CA LEU A 311 -13.63 23.79 1.95
C LEU A 311 -13.47 23.85 3.45
N ASP A 312 -13.55 22.68 4.07
CA ASP A 312 -13.29 22.52 5.50
C ASP A 312 -11.90 23.05 5.82
N TYR A 313 -11.76 23.67 7.00
CA TYR A 313 -10.46 24.12 7.46
C TYR A 313 -9.53 22.90 7.58
N PHE A 314 -8.38 22.98 6.91
CA PHE A 314 -7.27 22.08 7.16
C PHE A 314 -6.03 22.90 7.51
N PRO A 315 -5.24 22.45 8.50
CA PRO A 315 -4.15 23.18 9.12
C PRO A 315 -2.88 23.18 8.25
N PHE A 316 -2.99 23.55 6.97
CA PHE A 316 -1.84 23.62 6.09
C PHE A 316 -0.84 24.66 6.58
N ASN A 317 0.41 24.25 6.77
CA ASN A 317 1.50 25.11 7.26
C ASN A 317 1.16 25.88 8.55
N ASN A 318 0.34 25.30 9.43
CA ASN A 318 -0.11 25.91 10.69
C ASN A 318 -0.83 27.26 10.52
N ILE A 319 -1.48 27.50 9.37
CA ILE A 319 -2.35 28.68 9.19
C ILE A 319 -3.47 28.61 10.22
N PRO A 320 -3.66 29.63 11.08
CA PRO A 320 -4.71 29.60 12.09
C PRO A 320 -6.11 29.51 11.47
N GLU A 321 -7.00 28.73 12.09
CA GLU A 321 -8.40 28.59 11.67
C GLU A 321 -9.12 29.95 11.51
N ARG A 322 -8.82 30.91 12.39
CA ARG A 322 -9.34 32.27 12.28
C ARG A 322 -9.02 32.92 10.93
N ILE A 323 -7.79 32.77 10.44
CA ILE A 323 -7.36 33.36 9.15
C ILE A 323 -8.13 32.70 8.00
N TRP A 324 -8.36 31.38 8.08
CA TRP A 324 -9.19 30.67 7.10
C TRP A 324 -10.60 31.25 7.03
N PHE A 325 -11.23 31.48 8.18
CA PHE A 325 -12.58 32.03 8.24
C PHE A 325 -12.68 33.51 7.86
N GLU A 326 -11.70 34.34 8.22
CA GLU A 326 -11.63 35.75 7.80
C GLU A 326 -11.54 35.90 6.27
N HIS A 327 -10.90 34.94 5.59
CA HIS A 327 -10.78 34.93 4.13
C HIS A 327 -11.74 33.95 3.43
N ARG A 328 -12.76 33.45 4.12
CA ARG A 328 -13.64 32.38 3.63
C ARG A 328 -14.27 32.70 2.27
N ASP A 329 -14.76 33.91 2.04
CA ASP A 329 -15.41 34.24 0.76
C ASP A 329 -14.44 34.27 -0.42
N ALA A 330 -13.19 34.71 -0.20
CA ALA A 330 -12.15 34.67 -1.21
C ALA A 330 -11.76 33.23 -1.53
N ILE A 331 -11.59 32.40 -0.50
CA ILE A 331 -11.34 30.96 -0.63
C ILE A 331 -12.50 30.30 -1.40
N ARG A 332 -13.75 30.53 -1.00
CA ARG A 332 -14.94 29.94 -1.64
C ARG A 332 -15.11 30.34 -3.10
N SER A 333 -14.86 31.60 -3.42
CA SER A 333 -14.96 32.09 -4.80
C SER A 333 -13.82 31.56 -5.67
N TYR A 334 -12.59 31.48 -5.15
CA TYR A 334 -11.46 30.91 -5.88
C TYR A 334 -11.63 29.40 -6.08
N LEU A 335 -12.05 28.68 -5.04
CA LEU A 335 -12.38 27.27 -5.12
C LEU A 335 -13.55 27.03 -6.05
N GLY A 336 -14.61 27.84 -6.01
CA GLY A 336 -15.71 27.72 -6.96
C GLY A 336 -15.25 27.87 -8.43
N PHE A 337 -14.34 28.81 -8.71
CA PHE A 337 -13.73 28.94 -10.04
C PHE A 337 -12.80 27.77 -10.40
N SER A 338 -11.95 27.34 -9.46
CA SER A 338 -11.07 26.19 -9.64
C SER A 338 -11.87 24.91 -9.88
N THR A 339 -12.92 24.69 -9.08
CA THR A 339 -13.91 23.62 -9.23
C THR A 339 -14.62 23.74 -10.56
N LEU A 340 -15.09 24.92 -11.01
CA LEU A 340 -15.70 25.07 -12.34
C LEU A 340 -14.72 24.70 -13.46
N LYS A 341 -13.47 25.15 -13.35
CA LYS A 341 -12.42 24.85 -14.33
C LYS A 341 -12.09 23.36 -14.34
N SER A 342 -11.98 22.72 -13.18
CA SER A 342 -11.84 21.26 -13.08
C SER A 342 -13.08 20.58 -13.65
N PHE A 343 -14.27 21.05 -13.29
CA PHE A 343 -15.58 20.51 -13.66
C PHE A 343 -15.78 20.39 -15.17
N LEU A 344 -15.27 21.39 -15.90
CA LEU A 344 -15.35 21.46 -17.35
C LEU A 344 -14.35 20.53 -18.05
N LEU A 345 -13.31 20.06 -17.34
CA LEU A 345 -12.10 19.49 -17.95
C LEU A 345 -11.69 18.11 -17.38
N GLN A 346 -12.41 17.53 -16.40
CA GLN A 346 -12.11 16.21 -15.85
C GLN A 346 -13.20 15.16 -16.15
N GLU A 347 -12.78 13.88 -16.18
CA GLU A 347 -13.65 12.72 -16.42
C GLU A 347 -14.66 12.49 -15.28
N ASN A 348 -14.25 12.70 -14.03
CA ASN A 348 -15.07 12.39 -12.85
C ASN A 348 -16.32 13.27 -12.71
N ASP A 349 -16.33 14.44 -13.35
CA ASP A 349 -17.44 15.39 -13.27
C ASP A 349 -18.66 14.93 -14.05
N ILE A 350 -18.44 14.16 -15.10
CA ILE A 350 -19.51 13.55 -15.89
C ILE A 350 -20.28 12.52 -15.09
N ILE A 351 -19.58 11.77 -14.25
CA ILE A 351 -20.21 10.80 -13.36
C ILE A 351 -21.18 11.53 -12.42
N LEU A 352 -20.80 12.71 -11.91
CA LEU A 352 -21.70 13.55 -11.10
C LEU A 352 -22.90 14.08 -11.91
N LEU A 353 -22.69 14.59 -13.14
CA LEU A 353 -23.79 15.07 -13.99
C LEU A 353 -24.78 13.96 -14.34
N ALA A 354 -24.27 12.81 -14.78
CA ALA A 354 -25.05 11.62 -15.07
C ALA A 354 -25.86 11.19 -13.83
N PHE A 355 -25.21 11.14 -12.67
CA PHE A 355 -25.86 10.84 -11.41
C PHE A 355 -27.02 11.82 -11.12
N LEU A 356 -26.77 13.13 -11.15
CA LEU A 356 -27.78 14.14 -10.82
C LEU A 356 -28.97 14.13 -11.79
N ASP A 357 -28.72 14.03 -13.10
CA ASP A 357 -29.75 13.95 -14.13
C ASP A 357 -30.66 12.73 -13.92
N GLU A 358 -30.07 11.57 -13.60
CA GLU A 358 -30.82 10.37 -13.35
C GLU A 358 -31.56 10.38 -12.01
N MET A 359 -30.95 10.92 -10.95
CA MET A 359 -31.64 11.11 -9.68
C MET A 359 -32.86 12.02 -9.88
N TYR A 360 -32.73 13.11 -10.64
CA TYR A 360 -33.86 13.97 -10.99
C TYR A 360 -34.96 13.21 -11.76
N LYS A 361 -34.60 12.51 -12.85
CA LYS A 361 -35.54 11.74 -13.68
C LYS A 361 -36.24 10.61 -12.91
N LYS A 362 -35.55 9.99 -11.94
CA LYS A 362 -36.08 8.91 -11.10
C LYS A 362 -36.74 9.39 -9.79
N GLY A 363 -36.82 10.70 -9.55
CA GLY A 363 -37.53 11.28 -8.40
C GLY A 363 -36.75 11.25 -7.07
N PHE A 364 -35.43 11.46 -7.12
CA PHE A 364 -34.51 11.52 -5.97
C PHE A 364 -34.67 10.34 -5.01
N PRO A 365 -34.24 9.12 -5.39
CA PRO A 365 -34.38 7.94 -4.55
C PRO A 365 -33.77 8.17 -3.16
N LYS A 366 -34.48 7.72 -2.12
CA LYS A 366 -34.01 7.76 -0.73
C LYS A 366 -33.07 6.59 -0.45
N ASP A 367 -31.93 6.57 -1.14
CA ASP A 367 -30.86 5.61 -0.89
C ASP A 367 -29.58 6.34 -0.53
N ARG A 368 -29.22 6.28 0.76
CA ARG A 368 -28.05 6.98 1.30
C ARG A 368 -26.72 6.35 0.84
N LYS A 369 -26.76 5.19 0.20
CA LYS A 369 -25.59 4.48 -0.34
C LYS A 369 -25.22 4.97 -1.74
N LEU A 370 -26.14 5.65 -2.41
CA LEU A 370 -25.94 6.11 -3.77
C LEU A 370 -25.02 7.32 -3.79
N THR A 371 -23.73 7.04 -4.02
CA THR A 371 -22.77 8.04 -4.47
C THR A 371 -22.67 8.00 -5.99
N PRO A 372 -22.21 9.08 -6.65
CA PRO A 372 -21.97 9.06 -8.09
C PRO A 372 -21.08 7.90 -8.55
N LEU A 373 -20.02 7.59 -7.79
CA LEU A 373 -19.09 6.50 -8.10
C LEU A 373 -19.73 5.11 -7.97
N ILE A 374 -20.47 4.86 -6.89
CA ILE A 374 -21.16 3.57 -6.69
C ILE A 374 -22.18 3.35 -7.82
N TYR A 375 -22.94 4.38 -8.14
CA TYR A 375 -23.97 4.30 -9.16
C TYR A 375 -23.39 4.11 -10.58
N ASP A 376 -22.27 4.77 -10.88
CA ASP A 376 -21.56 4.55 -12.14
C ASP A 376 -20.91 3.16 -12.20
N GLY A 377 -20.35 2.68 -11.10
CA GLY A 377 -19.88 1.30 -10.98
C GLY A 377 -20.99 0.28 -11.22
N ASP A 378 -22.19 0.50 -10.66
CA ASP A 378 -23.36 -0.37 -10.87
C ASP A 378 -23.75 -0.42 -12.35
N TYR A 379 -23.79 0.75 -13.01
CA TYR A 379 -24.03 0.85 -14.44
C TYR A 379 -23.02 0.03 -15.26
N HIS A 380 -21.72 0.14 -14.96
CA HIS A 380 -20.68 -0.58 -15.71
C HIS A 380 -20.59 -2.07 -15.35
N ALA A 381 -20.92 -2.46 -14.12
CA ALA A 381 -21.03 -3.88 -13.74
C ALA A 381 -22.17 -4.56 -14.50
N ALA A 382 -23.35 -3.93 -14.56
CA ALA A 382 -24.48 -4.41 -15.34
C ALA A 382 -24.20 -4.39 -16.86
N LEU A 383 -23.54 -3.35 -17.37
CA LEU A 383 -23.10 -3.30 -18.76
C LEU A 383 -22.13 -4.45 -19.10
N LYS A 384 -21.17 -4.71 -18.22
CA LYS A 384 -20.23 -5.83 -18.39
C LYS A 384 -20.96 -7.16 -18.44
N GLN A 385 -21.91 -7.40 -17.53
CA GLN A 385 -22.72 -8.61 -17.52
C GLN A 385 -23.48 -8.79 -18.86
N LYS A 386 -24.05 -7.70 -19.39
CA LYS A 386 -24.72 -7.68 -20.70
C LYS A 386 -23.77 -7.98 -21.86
N ILE A 387 -22.55 -7.44 -21.85
CA ILE A 387 -21.56 -7.65 -22.92
C ILE A 387 -20.98 -9.06 -22.88
N LEU A 388 -20.71 -9.60 -21.70
CA LEU A 388 -20.12 -10.91 -21.54
C LEU A 388 -21.08 -12.07 -21.85
N VAL A 389 -22.35 -11.77 -22.22
CA VAL A 389 -23.44 -12.71 -22.59
C VAL A 389 -23.21 -14.09 -21.97
N LYS A 390 -23.50 -14.21 -20.69
CA LYS A 390 -23.45 -15.52 -20.06
C LYS A 390 -24.79 -16.20 -20.32
N GLU A 391 -24.74 -17.29 -21.07
CA GLU A 391 -25.81 -18.30 -21.14
C GLU A 391 -26.11 -18.90 -19.74
N ASN A 392 -25.30 -18.55 -18.74
CA ASN A 392 -25.40 -18.99 -17.34
C ASN A 392 -26.14 -17.97 -16.48
N TYR A 393 -27.20 -18.43 -15.82
CA TYR A 393 -27.84 -17.73 -14.71
C TYR A 393 -26.90 -17.76 -13.48
N TYR A 394 -26.62 -16.59 -12.90
CA TYR A 394 -26.01 -16.52 -11.58
C TYR A 394 -27.07 -16.33 -10.51
N LEU A 395 -26.91 -17.06 -9.42
CA LEU A 395 -27.68 -16.82 -8.21
C LEU A 395 -27.39 -15.40 -7.70
N GLU A 396 -28.44 -14.69 -7.34
CA GLU A 396 -28.32 -13.40 -6.66
C GLU A 396 -27.71 -13.62 -5.27
N LEU A 397 -26.77 -12.76 -4.87
CA LEU A 397 -26.25 -12.78 -3.51
C LEU A 397 -27.38 -12.40 -2.55
N ALA A 398 -27.75 -13.32 -1.67
CA ALA A 398 -28.74 -13.07 -0.62
C ALA A 398 -28.12 -12.31 0.55
N SER A 399 -28.93 -11.49 1.21
CA SER A 399 -28.54 -10.81 2.46
C SER A 399 -28.21 -11.81 3.57
N PRO A 400 -27.42 -11.41 4.59
CA PRO A 400 -27.14 -12.25 5.75
C PRO A 400 -28.41 -12.85 6.35
N GLN A 401 -28.38 -14.16 6.62
CA GLN A 401 -29.56 -14.90 7.06
C GLN A 401 -29.89 -14.58 8.52
N ILE A 402 -31.14 -14.22 8.79
CA ILE A 402 -31.63 -14.07 10.17
C ILE A 402 -31.73 -15.45 10.83
N ILE A 403 -31.06 -15.62 11.97
CA ILE A 403 -31.04 -16.85 12.77
C ILE A 403 -31.71 -16.64 14.13
N LYS A 404 -32.44 -17.66 14.60
CA LYS A 404 -33.23 -17.58 15.85
C LYS A 404 -32.35 -17.42 17.10
N LYS A 405 -31.22 -18.15 17.16
CA LYS A 405 -30.28 -18.08 18.28
C LYS A 405 -29.28 -16.95 18.00
N LYS A 406 -29.37 -15.87 18.78
CA LYS A 406 -28.42 -14.77 18.69
C LYS A 406 -27.04 -15.24 19.15
N SER A 407 -26.02 -14.94 18.34
CA SER A 407 -24.62 -15.09 18.72
C SER A 407 -24.15 -13.90 19.56
N THR A 408 -22.95 -14.03 20.12
CA THR A 408 -22.35 -13.02 20.99
C THR A 408 -22.22 -11.69 20.28
N LYS A 409 -22.83 -10.65 20.84
CA LYS A 409 -22.64 -9.25 20.44
C LYS A 409 -21.64 -8.60 21.41
N LEU A 410 -20.83 -7.67 20.91
CA LEU A 410 -20.01 -6.84 21.78
C LEU A 410 -20.89 -6.03 22.75
N LYS A 411 -20.53 -6.09 24.02
CA LYS A 411 -21.15 -5.31 25.10
C LYS A 411 -20.13 -4.33 25.67
N SER A 412 -20.54 -3.07 25.81
CA SER A 412 -19.74 -2.07 26.50
C SER A 412 -19.90 -2.24 28.01
N GLU A 413 -18.99 -2.99 28.63
CA GLU A 413 -18.93 -3.19 30.08
C GLU A 413 -17.72 -2.47 30.71
N ILE A 414 -17.15 -1.47 30.02
CA ILE A 414 -15.90 -0.80 30.38
C ILE A 414 -15.89 -0.36 31.85
N LYS A 415 -16.90 0.41 32.29
CA LYS A 415 -17.00 0.89 33.68
C LYS A 415 -17.09 -0.21 34.73
N LYS A 416 -17.63 -1.38 34.36
CA LYS A 416 -17.72 -2.55 35.25
C LYS A 416 -16.35 -3.23 35.33
N TYR A 417 -15.67 -3.42 34.21
CA TYR A 417 -14.33 -3.98 34.15
C TYR A 417 -13.27 -3.09 34.81
N GLU A 418 -13.33 -1.77 34.59
CA GLU A 418 -12.46 -0.80 35.27
C GLU A 418 -12.59 -0.89 36.80
N LYS A 419 -13.78 -1.19 37.32
CA LYS A 419 -13.98 -1.42 38.76
C LYS A 419 -13.46 -2.78 39.22
N GLN A 420 -13.51 -3.79 38.37
CA GLN A 420 -13.08 -5.15 38.70
C GLN A 420 -11.56 -5.31 38.61
N ILE A 421 -10.91 -4.63 37.66
CA ILE A 421 -9.47 -4.76 37.37
C ILE A 421 -8.85 -3.36 37.16
N PRO A 422 -8.94 -2.45 38.15
CA PRO A 422 -8.50 -1.06 38.00
C PRO A 422 -7.02 -0.94 37.60
N ALA A 423 -6.17 -1.80 38.16
CA ALA A 423 -4.74 -1.82 37.87
C ALA A 423 -4.42 -2.08 36.39
N PHE A 424 -5.21 -2.93 35.70
CA PHE A 424 -5.03 -3.19 34.28
C PHE A 424 -5.38 -1.96 33.44
N SER A 425 -6.56 -1.37 33.68
CA SER A 425 -7.02 -0.20 32.94
C SER A 425 -6.12 1.01 33.16
N GLU A 426 -5.68 1.26 34.40
CA GLU A 426 -4.75 2.33 34.73
C GLU A 426 -3.41 2.12 34.03
N LYS A 427 -2.82 0.92 34.14
CA LYS A 427 -1.55 0.62 33.49
C LYS A 427 -1.64 0.69 31.96
N MET A 428 -2.75 0.28 31.38
CA MET A 428 -3.00 0.39 29.94
C MET A 428 -3.03 1.85 29.49
N ARG A 429 -3.71 2.73 30.24
CA ARG A 429 -3.70 4.17 29.95
C ARG A 429 -2.31 4.77 30.08
N GLU A 430 -1.57 4.43 31.13
CA GLU A 430 -0.19 4.89 31.32
C GLU A 430 0.68 4.53 30.11
N LEU A 431 0.65 3.27 29.65
CA LEU A 431 1.43 2.83 28.50
C LEU A 431 1.01 3.55 27.20
N CYS A 432 -0.29 3.74 26.99
CA CYS A 432 -0.78 4.47 25.82
C CYS A 432 -0.39 5.95 25.85
N GLN A 433 -0.43 6.59 27.03
CA GLN A 433 0.00 7.97 27.22
C GLN A 433 1.52 8.13 27.08
N GLU A 434 2.30 7.19 27.61
CA GLU A 434 3.75 7.11 27.42
C GLU A 434 4.06 7.07 25.92
N TRP A 435 3.35 6.23 25.16
CA TRP A 435 3.54 6.16 23.71
C TRP A 435 3.28 7.51 23.02
N ILE A 436 2.19 8.22 23.37
CA ILE A 436 1.93 9.56 22.82
C ILE A 436 3.01 10.56 23.24
N ALA A 437 3.39 10.59 24.51
CA ALA A 437 4.42 11.49 25.04
C ALA A 437 5.79 11.28 24.37
N ASP A 438 6.05 10.03 23.98
CA ASP A 438 7.26 9.59 23.32
C ASP A 438 7.23 9.82 21.78
N GLY A 439 6.24 10.57 21.29
CA GLY A 439 6.11 10.98 19.88
C GLY A 439 5.27 10.03 19.01
N GLY A 440 4.53 9.11 19.63
CA GLY A 440 3.54 8.26 18.96
C GLY A 440 2.47 9.05 18.22
N SER A 441 1.88 8.46 17.19
CA SER A 441 0.72 9.02 16.50
C SER A 441 -0.54 8.85 17.33
N PRO A 442 -1.52 9.74 17.21
CA PRO A 442 -2.83 9.52 17.84
C PRO A 442 -3.52 8.27 17.30
N PHE A 443 -4.26 7.58 18.18
CA PHE A 443 -4.95 6.33 17.88
C PHE A 443 -6.15 6.10 18.80
N ASP A 444 -7.08 5.23 18.38
CA ASP A 444 -8.09 4.60 19.24
C ASP A 444 -7.80 3.09 19.35
N MET A 445 -8.22 2.46 20.45
CA MET A 445 -8.02 1.03 20.66
C MET A 445 -9.24 0.41 21.33
N VAL A 446 -9.59 -0.80 20.89
CA VAL A 446 -10.56 -1.67 21.57
C VAL A 446 -9.89 -2.97 21.95
N ILE A 447 -10.06 -3.37 23.21
CA ILE A 447 -9.76 -4.70 23.72
C ILE A 447 -11.05 -5.32 24.24
N ALA A 448 -11.35 -6.54 23.80
CA ALA A 448 -12.50 -7.31 24.27
C ALA A 448 -12.14 -8.76 24.56
N GLN A 449 -12.81 -9.36 25.53
CA GLN A 449 -12.71 -10.79 25.85
C GLN A 449 -14.11 -11.36 26.08
N ASP A 450 -14.40 -12.53 25.52
CA ASP A 450 -15.69 -13.23 25.66
C ASP A 450 -16.91 -12.35 25.32
N GLY A 451 -16.75 -11.46 24.34
CA GLY A 451 -17.79 -10.51 23.90
C GLY A 451 -17.97 -9.26 24.75
N ASN A 452 -17.15 -9.06 25.80
CA ASN A 452 -17.19 -7.87 26.64
C ASN A 452 -16.03 -6.95 26.28
N ILE A 453 -16.34 -5.68 25.97
CA ILE A 453 -15.31 -4.65 25.77
C ILE A 453 -14.80 -4.23 27.14
N ILE A 454 -13.52 -4.48 27.38
CA ILE A 454 -12.83 -4.21 28.65
C ILE A 454 -12.05 -2.89 28.59
N PHE A 455 -11.67 -2.44 27.39
CA PHE A 455 -10.97 -1.19 27.15
C PHE A 455 -11.39 -0.60 25.80
N HIS A 456 -11.77 0.68 25.79
CA HIS A 456 -12.07 1.43 24.56
C HIS A 456 -11.80 2.92 24.78
N GLU A 457 -10.62 3.36 24.37
CA GLU A 457 -10.16 4.73 24.59
C GLU A 457 -9.38 5.24 23.37
N SER A 458 -9.23 6.56 23.29
CA SER A 458 -8.41 7.23 22.28
C SER A 458 -7.34 8.08 22.95
N PHE A 459 -6.20 8.23 22.28
CA PHE A 459 -5.01 8.89 22.81
C PHE A 459 -4.41 9.85 21.79
N GLY A 460 -4.00 11.02 22.27
CA GLY A 460 -3.27 12.02 21.52
C GLY A 460 -4.12 12.92 20.63
N SER A 461 -3.47 13.98 20.16
CA SER A 461 -4.00 14.94 19.20
C SER A 461 -3.00 15.11 18.07
N ASP A 462 -3.48 15.53 16.90
CA ASP A 462 -2.61 15.97 15.82
C ASP A 462 -3.12 17.29 15.25
N ASN A 463 -2.59 17.69 14.10
CA ASN A 463 -2.96 18.97 13.48
C ASN A 463 -4.48 19.05 13.17
N TYR A 464 -5.17 17.90 13.04
CA TYR A 464 -6.62 17.83 12.82
C TYR A 464 -7.43 17.90 14.13
N GLY A 465 -6.78 18.12 15.27
CA GLY A 465 -7.40 18.21 16.58
C GLY A 465 -7.27 16.93 17.41
N GLU A 466 -8.12 16.82 18.43
CA GLU A 466 -8.19 15.66 19.32
C GLU A 466 -8.61 14.40 18.56
N PHE A 467 -7.90 13.30 18.80
CA PHE A 467 -8.28 11.99 18.25
C PHE A 467 -9.34 11.35 19.14
N THR A 468 -10.45 10.90 18.54
CA THR A 468 -11.58 10.35 19.27
C THR A 468 -11.83 8.90 18.87
N ILE A 469 -12.54 8.15 19.72
CA ILE A 469 -13.05 6.80 19.42
C ILE A 469 -14.01 6.75 18.21
N ASN A 470 -14.43 7.90 17.69
CA ASN A 470 -15.31 8.01 16.52
C ASN A 470 -14.57 8.57 15.30
N THR A 471 -13.26 8.74 15.36
CA THR A 471 -12.47 9.29 14.24
C THR A 471 -12.11 8.16 13.27
N PRO A 472 -12.76 8.04 12.10
CA PRO A 472 -12.37 7.03 11.12
C PRO A 472 -10.98 7.34 10.54
N THR A 473 -10.17 6.30 10.35
CA THR A 473 -8.84 6.40 9.73
C THR A 473 -8.64 5.34 8.67
N GLU A 474 -7.79 5.64 7.68
CA GLU A 474 -7.39 4.65 6.67
C GLU A 474 -6.58 3.53 7.33
N ILE A 475 -7.09 2.31 7.26
CA ILE A 475 -6.45 1.15 7.91
C ILE A 475 -5.49 0.39 6.99
N ALA A 476 -5.18 0.96 5.82
CA ALA A 476 -4.39 0.36 4.76
C ALA A 476 -4.76 -1.12 4.55
N SER A 477 -3.78 -2.02 4.60
CA SER A 477 -3.94 -3.42 4.21
C SER A 477 -4.88 -4.27 5.06
N ILE A 478 -5.37 -3.80 6.21
CA ILE A 478 -6.47 -4.47 6.93
C ILE A 478 -7.74 -4.52 6.06
N THR A 479 -7.87 -3.63 5.07
CA THR A 479 -8.91 -3.65 4.02
C THR A 479 -9.12 -5.03 3.39
N LYS A 480 -8.04 -5.82 3.20
CA LYS A 480 -8.12 -7.18 2.63
C LYS A 480 -9.05 -8.11 3.41
N LEU A 481 -9.15 -7.91 4.72
CA LEU A 481 -10.07 -8.64 5.57
C LEU A 481 -11.51 -8.44 5.11
N PHE A 482 -11.90 -7.19 4.87
CA PHE A 482 -13.26 -6.85 4.45
C PHE A 482 -13.61 -7.53 3.13
N THR A 483 -12.73 -7.42 2.13
CA THR A 483 -12.91 -8.07 0.83
C THR A 483 -13.00 -9.58 0.96
N GLY A 484 -12.15 -10.20 1.80
CA GLY A 484 -12.19 -11.63 2.07
C GLY A 484 -13.49 -12.09 2.73
N ILE A 485 -14.01 -11.31 3.68
CA ILE A 485 -15.28 -11.60 4.36
C ILE A 485 -16.48 -11.43 3.42
N LEU A 486 -16.49 -10.41 2.56
CA LEU A 486 -17.53 -10.30 1.53
C LEU A 486 -17.48 -11.51 0.59
N PHE A 487 -16.29 -11.90 0.13
CA PHE A 487 -16.09 -13.09 -0.69
C PHE A 487 -16.55 -14.39 -0.01
N ALA A 488 -16.34 -14.52 1.31
CA ALA A 488 -16.82 -15.68 2.07
C ALA A 488 -18.35 -15.87 1.94
N GLN A 489 -19.13 -14.79 1.84
CA GLN A 489 -20.59 -14.90 1.62
C GLN A 489 -20.92 -15.53 0.25
N PHE A 490 -20.14 -15.22 -0.79
CA PHE A 490 -20.28 -15.83 -2.12
C PHE A 490 -19.93 -17.31 -2.11
N VAL A 491 -18.88 -17.69 -1.37
CA VAL A 491 -18.48 -19.09 -1.18
C VAL A 491 -19.57 -19.86 -0.44
N ASP A 492 -20.09 -19.30 0.66
CA ASP A 492 -21.13 -19.95 1.47
C ASP A 492 -22.41 -20.23 0.70
N GLN A 493 -22.78 -19.31 -0.20
CA GLN A 493 -23.97 -19.41 -1.03
C GLN A 493 -23.73 -20.17 -2.34
N ASN A 494 -22.54 -20.76 -2.53
CA ASN A 494 -22.14 -21.50 -3.74
C ASN A 494 -22.26 -20.67 -5.04
N ILE A 495 -22.16 -19.34 -4.94
CA ILE A 495 -22.19 -18.43 -6.08
C ILE A 495 -20.82 -18.40 -6.75
N ILE A 496 -19.76 -18.38 -5.94
CA ILE A 496 -18.36 -18.47 -6.39
C ILE A 496 -17.63 -19.49 -5.52
N GLY A 497 -17.01 -20.49 -6.13
CA GLY A 497 -16.15 -21.45 -5.42
C GLY A 497 -14.80 -20.84 -5.05
N ILE A 498 -14.27 -21.20 -3.88
CA ILE A 498 -12.97 -20.72 -3.39
C ILE A 498 -11.80 -21.11 -4.30
N ASP A 499 -11.90 -22.24 -5.01
CA ASP A 499 -10.88 -22.73 -5.95
C ASP A 499 -11.30 -22.61 -7.42
N ASP A 500 -12.42 -21.93 -7.71
CA ASP A 500 -12.85 -21.75 -9.09
C ASP A 500 -11.79 -20.94 -9.88
N PRO A 501 -11.53 -21.30 -11.15
CA PRO A 501 -10.72 -20.46 -12.02
C PRO A 501 -11.47 -19.16 -12.32
N VAL A 502 -10.75 -18.03 -12.32
CA VAL A 502 -11.27 -16.72 -12.68
C VAL A 502 -11.89 -16.73 -14.09
N GLY A 503 -11.32 -17.52 -15.01
CA GLY A 503 -11.83 -17.74 -16.36
C GLY A 503 -13.29 -18.20 -16.43
N LYS A 504 -13.82 -18.82 -15.36
CA LYS A 504 -15.24 -19.24 -15.24
C LYS A 504 -16.18 -18.04 -15.27
N TYR A 505 -15.69 -16.89 -14.82
CA TYR A 505 -16.46 -15.65 -14.67
C TYR A 505 -15.99 -14.54 -15.61
N LEU A 506 -14.71 -14.54 -15.98
CA LEU A 506 -14.07 -13.50 -16.80
C LEU A 506 -13.34 -14.18 -17.97
N PRO A 507 -13.97 -14.34 -19.14
CA PRO A 507 -13.48 -15.17 -20.25
C PRO A 507 -12.13 -14.77 -20.86
N ASP A 508 -11.60 -13.58 -20.52
CA ASP A 508 -10.24 -13.20 -20.92
C ASP A 508 -9.18 -14.07 -20.22
N PHE A 509 -9.50 -14.61 -19.06
CA PHE A 509 -8.64 -15.56 -18.35
C PHE A 509 -8.94 -17.00 -18.79
N PRO A 510 -7.91 -17.85 -18.93
CA PRO A 510 -8.13 -19.26 -19.24
C PRO A 510 -8.70 -20.00 -18.03
N MET A 511 -9.45 -21.07 -18.29
CA MET A 511 -9.97 -22.00 -17.26
C MET A 511 -8.86 -22.88 -16.67
N GLU A 512 -7.83 -23.18 -17.45
CA GLU A 512 -6.78 -24.14 -17.12
C GLU A 512 -5.40 -23.65 -17.63
N GLY A 513 -4.34 -24.28 -17.14
CA GLY A 513 -2.97 -24.01 -17.57
C GLY A 513 -2.27 -22.91 -16.78
N PRO A 514 -1.07 -22.50 -17.22
CA PRO A 514 -0.12 -21.74 -16.39
C PRO A 514 -0.54 -20.29 -16.10
N ARG A 515 -1.57 -19.77 -16.80
CA ARG A 515 -2.18 -18.45 -16.54
C ARG A 515 -3.59 -18.54 -15.92
N ALA A 516 -4.07 -19.73 -15.57
CA ALA A 516 -5.37 -19.89 -14.95
C ALA A 516 -5.28 -19.54 -13.46
N ILE A 517 -5.64 -18.29 -13.15
CA ILE A 517 -5.71 -17.79 -11.78
C ILE A 517 -6.98 -18.36 -11.13
N THR A 518 -6.88 -18.88 -9.91
CA THR A 518 -8.04 -19.27 -9.09
C THR A 518 -8.44 -18.18 -8.11
N MET A 519 -9.69 -18.23 -7.62
CA MET A 519 -10.15 -17.32 -6.59
C MET A 519 -9.28 -17.39 -5.32
N ARG A 520 -8.81 -18.57 -4.89
CA ARG A 520 -7.87 -18.71 -3.76
C ARG A 520 -6.60 -17.91 -4.01
N GLN A 521 -6.01 -18.03 -5.20
CA GLN A 521 -4.75 -17.35 -5.56
C GLN A 521 -4.87 -15.82 -5.52
N CYS A 522 -6.04 -15.26 -5.86
CA CYS A 522 -6.35 -13.84 -5.72
C CYS A 522 -6.18 -13.33 -4.28
N PHE A 523 -6.60 -14.13 -3.29
CA PHE A 523 -6.55 -13.74 -1.88
C PHE A 523 -5.26 -14.16 -1.17
N THR A 524 -4.55 -15.17 -1.66
CA THR A 524 -3.32 -15.72 -1.04
C THR A 524 -2.02 -15.14 -1.60
N HIS A 525 -2.10 -14.09 -2.41
CA HIS A 525 -0.93 -13.42 -3.01
C HIS A 525 -0.10 -14.31 -3.95
N THR A 526 -0.75 -15.31 -4.56
CA THR A 526 -0.13 -16.27 -5.49
C THR A 526 -0.73 -16.18 -6.90
N SER A 527 -1.46 -15.10 -7.20
CA SER A 527 -2.05 -14.81 -8.51
C SER A 527 -1.05 -14.34 -9.57
N GLY A 528 0.24 -14.26 -9.24
CA GLY A 528 1.28 -13.76 -10.14
C GLY A 528 1.35 -12.23 -10.29
N PHE A 529 0.51 -11.45 -9.58
CA PHE A 529 0.51 -9.98 -9.61
C PHE A 529 1.45 -9.34 -8.59
N TYR A 530 1.58 -8.00 -8.66
CA TYR A 530 2.29 -7.14 -7.71
C TYR A 530 1.54 -5.82 -7.52
N GLY A 531 1.90 -5.08 -6.46
CA GLY A 531 1.39 -3.73 -6.22
C GLY A 531 -0.08 -3.70 -5.78
N HIS A 532 -0.62 -2.49 -5.68
CA HIS A 532 -1.98 -2.18 -5.22
C HIS A 532 -2.52 -1.00 -6.03
N GLY A 533 -3.81 -0.98 -6.34
CA GLY A 533 -4.46 0.12 -7.06
C GLY A 533 -3.88 0.46 -8.43
N LEU A 534 -3.14 -0.47 -9.06
CA LEU A 534 -2.58 -0.24 -10.40
C LEU A 534 -3.71 -0.18 -11.42
N PHE A 535 -3.50 0.57 -12.51
CA PHE A 535 -4.47 0.68 -13.60
C PHE A 535 -5.86 1.20 -13.17
N ASP A 536 -5.88 2.19 -12.27
CA ASP A 536 -7.08 2.76 -11.62
C ASP A 536 -7.90 1.74 -10.80
N GLY A 537 -7.33 0.57 -10.47
CA GLY A 537 -7.96 -0.43 -9.62
C GLY A 537 -9.35 -0.85 -10.11
N VAL A 538 -10.27 -1.09 -9.19
CA VAL A 538 -11.65 -1.48 -9.54
C VAL A 538 -12.45 -0.39 -10.24
N HIS A 539 -11.99 0.86 -10.27
CA HIS A 539 -12.62 1.93 -11.07
C HIS A 539 -12.33 1.80 -12.56
N ASN A 540 -11.26 1.09 -12.94
CA ASN A 540 -11.14 0.62 -14.31
C ASN A 540 -12.17 -0.50 -14.55
N HIS A 541 -13.24 -0.15 -15.24
CA HIS A 541 -14.37 -1.03 -15.49
C HIS A 541 -13.96 -2.34 -16.21
N TRP A 542 -12.85 -2.36 -16.96
CA TRP A 542 -12.31 -3.55 -17.63
C TRP A 542 -10.89 -3.92 -17.12
N LEU A 543 -10.62 -3.67 -15.84
CA LEU A 543 -9.35 -4.00 -15.18
C LEU A 543 -8.89 -5.43 -15.49
N GLU A 544 -9.80 -6.40 -15.49
CA GLU A 544 -9.48 -7.80 -15.77
C GLU A 544 -8.81 -8.02 -17.13
N ASN A 545 -9.21 -7.28 -18.16
CA ASN A 545 -8.59 -7.36 -19.48
C ASN A 545 -7.15 -6.83 -19.42
N THR A 546 -6.95 -5.70 -18.72
CA THR A 546 -5.61 -5.14 -18.50
C THR A 546 -4.72 -6.07 -17.69
N LEU A 547 -5.26 -6.68 -16.62
CA LEU A 547 -4.54 -7.62 -15.77
C LEU A 547 -4.16 -8.88 -16.54
N PHE A 548 -5.04 -9.42 -17.38
CA PHE A 548 -4.71 -10.57 -18.23
C PHE A 548 -3.49 -10.31 -19.13
N GLN A 549 -3.34 -9.08 -19.64
CA GLN A 549 -2.16 -8.69 -20.42
C GLN A 549 -0.89 -8.50 -19.57
N ALA A 550 -1.04 -8.34 -18.25
CA ALA A 550 0.06 -8.15 -17.30
C ALA A 550 0.55 -9.45 -16.65
N VAL A 551 -0.27 -10.50 -16.60
CA VAL A 551 0.11 -11.81 -16.04
C VAL A 551 1.22 -12.45 -16.88
N LYS A 552 2.30 -12.88 -16.21
CA LYS A 552 3.35 -13.70 -16.80
C LYS A 552 3.01 -15.18 -16.66
N ASN A 553 3.37 -15.99 -17.66
CA ASN A 553 2.97 -17.41 -17.71
C ASN A 553 3.47 -18.21 -16.50
N ASP A 554 4.59 -17.85 -15.90
CA ASP A 554 5.34 -18.66 -14.94
C ASP A 554 5.20 -18.18 -13.50
N THR A 555 4.25 -17.29 -13.19
CA THR A 555 4.12 -16.67 -11.86
C THR A 555 2.88 -17.08 -11.07
N VAL A 556 1.86 -17.66 -11.72
CA VAL A 556 0.61 -18.06 -11.05
C VAL A 556 0.84 -19.36 -10.28
N GLY A 557 0.58 -19.34 -8.97
CA GLY A 557 0.77 -20.49 -8.08
C GLY A 557 2.23 -20.86 -7.78
N THR A 558 3.21 -20.26 -8.47
CA THR A 558 4.65 -20.55 -8.32
C THR A 558 5.40 -19.44 -7.56
N LEU A 559 4.87 -18.21 -7.56
CA LEU A 559 5.48 -17.06 -6.89
C LEU A 559 4.51 -16.42 -5.90
N TYR A 560 4.91 -16.36 -4.64
CA TYR A 560 4.26 -15.55 -3.62
C TYR A 560 4.81 -14.13 -3.67
N ARG A 561 3.89 -13.18 -3.85
CA ARG A 561 4.20 -11.75 -3.82
C ARG A 561 3.02 -10.96 -3.30
N TYR A 562 3.17 -10.40 -2.10
CA TYR A 562 2.14 -9.59 -1.45
C TYR A 562 1.61 -8.49 -2.40
N ASN A 563 0.31 -8.47 -2.65
CA ASN A 563 -0.31 -7.58 -3.62
C ASN A 563 -1.79 -7.32 -3.32
N GLY A 564 -2.33 -6.21 -3.82
CA GLY A 564 -3.75 -5.85 -3.84
C GLY A 564 -4.45 -6.17 -5.16
N MET A 565 -3.71 -6.27 -6.28
CA MET A 565 -4.31 -6.52 -7.60
C MET A 565 -5.10 -7.83 -7.69
N GLY A 566 -4.69 -8.87 -6.96
CA GLY A 566 -5.48 -10.11 -6.85
C GLY A 566 -6.84 -9.89 -6.20
N TYR A 567 -6.91 -9.00 -5.21
CA TYR A 567 -8.16 -8.63 -4.54
C TYR A 567 -9.06 -7.83 -5.50
N ASP A 568 -8.51 -6.89 -6.26
CA ASP A 568 -9.26 -6.15 -7.28
C ASP A 568 -9.81 -7.07 -8.38
N LEU A 569 -9.03 -8.06 -8.82
CA LEU A 569 -9.50 -9.08 -9.78
C LEU A 569 -10.67 -9.90 -9.20
N ALA A 570 -10.58 -10.32 -7.94
CA ALA A 570 -11.69 -10.99 -7.26
C ALA A 570 -12.93 -10.07 -7.15
N GLY A 571 -12.72 -8.77 -6.92
CA GLY A 571 -13.73 -7.72 -7.06
C GLY A 571 -14.43 -7.76 -8.40
N LYS A 572 -13.67 -7.77 -9.51
CA LYS A 572 -14.22 -7.84 -10.86
C LYS A 572 -15.03 -9.10 -11.14
N VAL A 573 -14.68 -10.23 -10.52
CA VAL A 573 -15.49 -11.45 -10.56
C VAL A 573 -16.83 -11.23 -9.85
N MET A 574 -16.81 -10.70 -8.62
CA MET A 574 -18.05 -10.42 -7.86
C MET A 574 -18.96 -9.40 -8.56
N GLU A 575 -18.40 -8.36 -9.19
CA GLU A 575 -19.15 -7.40 -10.02
C GLU A 575 -19.79 -8.06 -11.24
N SER A 576 -19.03 -8.88 -11.97
CA SER A 576 -19.51 -9.59 -13.18
C SER A 576 -20.64 -10.57 -12.89
N VAL A 577 -20.62 -11.19 -11.71
CA VAL A 577 -21.63 -12.16 -11.28
C VAL A 577 -22.91 -11.46 -10.83
N THR A 578 -22.80 -10.36 -10.09
CA THR A 578 -23.95 -9.67 -9.47
C THR A 578 -24.55 -8.55 -10.32
N GLY A 579 -23.79 -7.99 -11.26
CA GLY A 579 -24.18 -6.77 -11.97
C GLY A 579 -24.19 -5.51 -11.08
N LYS A 580 -23.65 -5.59 -9.85
CA LYS A 580 -23.50 -4.47 -8.91
C LYS A 580 -22.02 -4.13 -8.75
N SER A 581 -21.70 -2.87 -8.51
CA SER A 581 -20.36 -2.44 -8.12
C SER A 581 -19.92 -3.09 -6.81
N ILE A 582 -18.63 -3.33 -6.65
CA ILE A 582 -18.12 -3.96 -5.44
C ILE A 582 -18.41 -3.13 -4.18
N PHE A 583 -18.41 -1.81 -4.29
CA PHE A 583 -18.70 -0.90 -3.18
C PHE A 583 -20.17 -0.93 -2.78
N ARG A 584 -21.11 -1.08 -3.74
CA ARG A 584 -22.52 -1.37 -3.45
C ARG A 584 -22.65 -2.63 -2.60
N LEU A 585 -21.92 -3.68 -2.97
CA LEU A 585 -21.96 -4.97 -2.27
C LEU A 585 -21.45 -4.86 -0.83
N PHE A 586 -20.38 -4.11 -0.57
CA PHE A 586 -19.93 -3.88 0.81
C PHE A 586 -20.99 -3.17 1.67
N HIS A 587 -21.60 -2.11 1.14
CA HIS A 587 -22.63 -1.38 1.88
C HIS A 587 -23.85 -2.26 2.19
N GLU A 588 -24.38 -2.99 1.19
CA GLU A 588 -25.60 -3.78 1.33
C GLU A 588 -25.42 -5.06 2.15
N TYR A 589 -24.28 -5.75 2.01
CA TYR A 589 -24.11 -7.11 2.53
C TYR A 589 -23.13 -7.21 3.70
N LEU A 590 -22.39 -6.14 4.02
CA LEU A 590 -21.43 -6.15 5.12
C LEU A 590 -21.65 -5.00 6.11
N TYR A 591 -21.47 -3.75 5.68
CA TYR A 591 -21.43 -2.60 6.59
C TYR A 591 -22.77 -2.30 7.25
N GLU A 592 -23.84 -2.15 6.47
CA GLU A 592 -25.16 -1.87 7.05
C GLU A 592 -25.68 -3.00 7.93
N PRO A 593 -25.65 -4.28 7.49
CA PRO A 593 -26.16 -5.36 8.33
C PRO A 593 -25.39 -5.51 9.66
N LEU A 594 -24.08 -5.21 9.69
CA LEU A 594 -23.27 -5.21 10.91
C LEU A 594 -23.43 -3.93 11.75
N GLY A 595 -23.98 -2.86 11.17
CA GLY A 595 -24.12 -1.56 11.83
C GLY A 595 -22.81 -0.77 11.92
N MET A 596 -21.89 -0.96 10.97
CA MET A 596 -20.59 -0.29 10.89
C MET A 596 -20.75 1.11 10.30
N LYS A 597 -21.11 2.08 11.15
CA LYS A 597 -21.53 3.42 10.72
C LYS A 597 -20.38 4.35 10.38
N ASN A 598 -19.17 4.05 10.85
CA ASN A 598 -17.98 4.86 10.64
C ASN A 598 -17.04 4.18 9.63
N THR A 599 -17.54 3.25 8.81
CA THR A 599 -16.77 2.54 7.79
C THR A 599 -17.12 3.02 6.38
N ILE A 600 -16.08 3.37 5.60
CA ILE A 600 -16.20 3.83 4.20
C ILE A 600 -15.19 3.08 3.34
N HIS A 601 -15.61 2.67 2.14
CA HIS A 601 -14.77 1.95 1.17
C HIS A 601 -15.17 2.31 -0.24
N ASP A 602 -14.30 2.99 -0.98
CA ASP A 602 -14.63 3.58 -2.28
C ASP A 602 -13.49 3.60 -3.31
N TRP A 603 -12.30 3.07 -3.01
CA TRP A 603 -11.14 3.17 -3.93
C TRP A 603 -10.50 1.84 -4.33
N ASP A 604 -10.03 1.02 -3.39
CA ASP A 604 -9.22 -0.18 -3.67
C ASP A 604 -9.52 -1.31 -2.68
N LEU A 605 -9.54 -2.56 -3.15
CA LEU A 605 -9.95 -3.72 -2.33
C LEU A 605 -8.86 -4.32 -1.45
N GLY A 606 -7.65 -3.77 -1.55
CA GLY A 606 -6.46 -4.15 -0.82
C GLY A 606 -6.01 -3.15 0.24
N TYR A 607 -6.39 -1.87 0.18
CA TYR A 607 -5.91 -0.89 1.17
C TYR A 607 -6.81 0.31 1.56
N SER A 608 -7.94 0.59 0.93
CA SER A 608 -8.56 1.92 1.07
C SER A 608 -9.70 2.08 2.10
N VAL A 609 -9.93 1.11 3.00
CA VAL A 609 -11.00 1.23 4.00
C VAL A 609 -10.64 2.30 5.02
N HIS A 610 -11.59 3.18 5.29
CA HIS A 610 -11.58 4.07 6.46
C HIS A 610 -12.52 3.52 7.52
N THR A 611 -12.06 3.39 8.77
CA THR A 611 -12.89 2.85 9.87
C THR A 611 -12.36 3.24 11.25
N THR A 612 -13.11 2.92 12.31
CA THR A 612 -12.71 3.04 13.72
C THR A 612 -12.27 1.69 14.30
N ALA A 613 -11.59 1.70 15.46
CA ALA A 613 -11.27 0.45 16.17
C ALA A 613 -12.54 -0.31 16.59
N TYR A 614 -13.61 0.40 16.97
CA TYR A 614 -14.87 -0.23 17.36
C TYR A 614 -15.55 -0.98 16.21
N ASP A 615 -15.63 -0.38 15.02
CA ASP A 615 -16.20 -1.05 13.85
C ASP A 615 -15.35 -2.27 13.44
N LEU A 616 -14.01 -2.19 13.56
CA LEU A 616 -13.14 -3.37 13.41
C LEU A 616 -13.44 -4.45 14.44
N ALA A 617 -13.69 -4.08 15.70
CA ALA A 617 -14.02 -5.05 16.75
C ALA A 617 -15.35 -5.78 16.47
N ILE A 618 -16.35 -5.12 15.88
CA ILE A 618 -17.59 -5.77 15.44
C ILE A 618 -17.28 -6.88 14.43
N LEU A 619 -16.46 -6.57 13.42
CA LEU A 619 -16.06 -7.54 12.40
C LEU A 619 -15.25 -8.69 13.03
N ALA A 620 -14.33 -8.39 13.95
CA ALA A 620 -13.57 -9.38 14.70
C ALA A 620 -14.48 -10.32 15.51
N GLN A 621 -15.49 -9.78 16.19
CA GLN A 621 -16.44 -10.58 16.95
C GLN A 621 -17.29 -11.49 16.04
N MET A 622 -17.68 -11.00 14.86
CA MET A 622 -18.40 -11.81 13.86
C MET A 622 -17.55 -13.00 13.39
N ILE A 623 -16.24 -12.78 13.17
CA ILE A 623 -15.28 -13.84 12.81
C ILE A 623 -15.07 -14.83 13.96
N LEU A 624 -14.90 -14.35 15.20
CA LEU A 624 -14.78 -15.19 16.39
C LEU A 624 -16.02 -16.09 16.57
N ASN A 625 -17.19 -15.55 16.26
CA ASN A 625 -18.47 -16.27 16.25
C ASN A 625 -18.67 -17.15 14.99
N LYS A 626 -17.62 -17.38 14.20
CA LYS A 626 -17.61 -18.23 13.00
C LYS A 626 -18.66 -17.85 11.96
N GLY A 627 -18.79 -16.54 11.68
CA GLY A 627 -19.67 -16.03 10.63
C GLY A 627 -21.02 -15.49 11.12
N THR A 628 -21.22 -15.30 12.43
CA THR A 628 -22.51 -14.85 12.99
C THR A 628 -22.38 -13.64 13.90
N TYR A 629 -23.33 -12.70 13.88
CA TYR A 629 -23.34 -11.55 14.79
C TYR A 629 -24.77 -11.08 15.09
N ASP A 630 -25.12 -10.98 16.38
CA ASP A 630 -26.42 -10.47 16.90
C ASP A 630 -27.68 -11.00 16.18
N GLY A 631 -27.67 -12.29 15.82
CA GLY A 631 -28.82 -12.93 15.16
C GLY A 631 -28.80 -12.91 13.63
N ASN A 632 -27.70 -12.48 13.02
CA ASN A 632 -27.44 -12.62 11.58
C ASN A 632 -26.31 -13.60 11.31
N ARG A 633 -26.42 -14.40 10.24
CA ARG A 633 -25.38 -15.30 9.72
C ARG A 633 -24.93 -14.81 8.34
N TYR A 634 -23.65 -14.48 8.23
CA TYR A 634 -23.00 -14.00 7.01
C TYR A 634 -22.41 -15.15 6.21
N PHE A 635 -21.83 -16.13 6.90
CA PHE A 635 -21.36 -17.38 6.34
C PHE A 635 -21.43 -18.50 7.39
N SER A 636 -21.37 -19.76 6.94
CA SER A 636 -21.38 -20.94 7.80
C SER A 636 -20.01 -21.22 8.41
N GLU A 637 -20.02 -22.06 9.44
CA GLU A 637 -18.79 -22.61 10.04
C GLU A 637 -17.95 -23.41 9.03
N THR A 638 -18.59 -24.09 8.07
CA THR A 638 -17.87 -24.77 6.98
C THR A 638 -17.09 -23.80 6.10
N THR A 639 -17.66 -22.63 5.83
CA THR A 639 -16.98 -21.56 5.09
C THR A 639 -15.90 -20.89 5.94
N TYR A 640 -16.15 -20.70 7.23
CA TYR A 640 -15.15 -20.22 8.19
C TYR A 640 -13.86 -21.07 8.14
N GLU A 641 -13.97 -22.41 8.20
CA GLU A 641 -12.81 -23.32 8.11
C GLU A 641 -12.08 -23.26 6.76
N GLN A 642 -12.76 -22.85 5.69
CA GLN A 642 -12.14 -22.70 4.37
C GLN A 642 -11.33 -21.40 4.26
N ILE A 643 -11.76 -20.33 4.93
CA ILE A 643 -11.13 -19.00 4.85
C ILE A 643 -10.00 -18.80 5.85
N LEU A 644 -9.90 -19.65 6.88
CA LEU A 644 -8.84 -19.57 7.89
C LEU A 644 -7.43 -19.74 7.29
N PRO A 645 -6.40 -19.12 7.92
CA PRO A 645 -5.03 -19.22 7.45
C PRO A 645 -4.49 -20.66 7.40
N LYS A 646 -3.91 -21.02 6.26
CA LYS A 646 -3.30 -22.33 6.01
C LYS A 646 -1.92 -22.19 5.38
N ASN A 647 -1.08 -23.20 5.55
CA ASN A 647 0.26 -23.20 4.93
C ASN A 647 0.13 -23.27 3.41
N LEU A 648 0.62 -22.26 2.70
CA LEU A 648 0.48 -22.18 1.25
C LEU A 648 1.24 -23.29 0.50
N LYS A 649 2.34 -23.83 1.05
CA LYS A 649 3.05 -24.97 0.43
C LYS A 649 2.22 -26.26 0.40
N SER A 650 1.15 -26.35 1.20
CA SER A 650 0.18 -27.46 1.07
C SER A 650 -0.66 -27.40 -0.20
N TYR A 651 -0.85 -26.20 -0.76
CA TYR A 651 -1.54 -25.97 -2.03
C TYR A 651 -0.55 -25.87 -3.20
N TYR A 652 0.59 -25.25 -2.95
CA TYR A 652 1.59 -24.89 -3.96
C TYR A 652 2.99 -25.34 -3.50
N PRO A 653 3.37 -26.63 -3.69
CA PRO A 653 4.60 -27.18 -3.15
C PRO A 653 5.88 -26.47 -3.62
N GLU A 654 5.88 -25.96 -4.85
CA GLU A 654 7.01 -25.28 -5.49
C GLU A 654 6.99 -23.75 -5.29
N LEU A 655 6.17 -23.24 -4.37
CA LEU A 655 5.99 -21.80 -4.16
C LEU A 655 7.27 -21.14 -3.66
N VAL A 656 7.75 -20.16 -4.42
CA VAL A 656 8.88 -19.29 -4.09
C VAL A 656 8.36 -18.00 -3.47
N PHE A 657 9.01 -17.52 -2.40
CA PHE A 657 8.65 -16.27 -1.73
C PHE A 657 9.62 -15.16 -2.14
N THR A 658 9.09 -14.00 -2.56
CA THR A 658 9.94 -12.83 -2.83
C THR A 658 10.52 -12.21 -1.57
N ASN A 659 9.92 -12.51 -0.41
CA ASN A 659 10.30 -11.96 0.88
C ASN A 659 10.40 -13.09 1.93
N PRO A 660 11.59 -13.34 2.53
CA PRO A 660 11.76 -14.37 3.55
C PRO A 660 10.83 -14.21 4.76
N TRP A 661 10.43 -12.97 5.09
CA TRP A 661 9.49 -12.69 6.19
C TRP A 661 8.09 -13.28 5.98
N ASP A 662 7.74 -13.55 4.73
CA ASP A 662 6.45 -14.13 4.37
C ASP A 662 6.50 -15.66 4.25
N GLU A 663 7.69 -16.26 4.18
CA GLU A 663 7.86 -17.69 4.04
C GLU A 663 7.38 -18.43 5.30
N GLY A 664 6.66 -19.53 5.09
CA GLY A 664 6.15 -20.39 6.16
C GLY A 664 4.96 -19.83 6.94
N ARG A 665 4.64 -18.54 6.84
CA ARG A 665 3.49 -17.93 7.53
C ARG A 665 2.17 -18.37 6.89
N PRO A 666 1.26 -19.03 7.63
CA PRO A 666 -0.05 -19.41 7.11
C PRO A 666 -0.86 -18.20 6.62
N ARG A 667 -1.50 -18.33 5.45
CA ARG A 667 -2.34 -17.29 4.82
C ARG A 667 -3.74 -17.84 4.55
N GLY A 668 -4.73 -17.01 4.83
CA GLY A 668 -6.14 -17.31 4.60
C GLY A 668 -6.72 -16.35 3.57
N ILE A 669 -8.04 -16.25 3.56
CA ILE A 669 -8.74 -15.24 2.78
C ILE A 669 -8.88 -13.99 3.64
N GLY A 670 -8.07 -12.96 3.36
CA GLY A 670 -8.07 -11.68 4.07
C GLY A 670 -7.41 -11.68 5.47
N THR A 671 -7.09 -12.85 6.04
CA THR A 671 -6.37 -13.00 7.31
C THR A 671 -5.06 -13.77 7.14
N THR A 672 -4.15 -13.59 8.09
CA THR A 672 -2.90 -14.34 8.23
C THR A 672 -2.70 -14.74 9.69
N MET A 673 -1.89 -15.77 9.92
CA MET A 673 -1.40 -16.05 11.28
C MET A 673 -0.50 -14.90 11.76
N GLN A 674 -0.63 -14.56 13.04
CA GLN A 674 0.02 -13.42 13.71
C GLN A 674 0.54 -13.84 15.09
N GLU A 675 1.12 -15.03 15.15
CA GLU A 675 1.78 -15.55 16.34
C GLU A 675 3.15 -14.89 16.54
N TRP A 676 3.52 -14.69 17.81
CA TRP A 676 4.83 -14.20 18.20
C TRP A 676 5.39 -15.05 19.32
N GLU A 677 6.57 -15.64 19.12
CA GLU A 677 7.31 -16.29 20.18
C GLU A 677 8.09 -15.26 21.00
N ILE A 678 7.99 -15.37 22.32
CA ILE A 678 8.75 -14.58 23.29
C ILE A 678 9.43 -15.52 24.28
N SER A 679 10.53 -15.06 24.89
CA SER A 679 11.06 -15.71 26.08
C SER A 679 10.22 -15.31 27.28
N ASP A 680 9.75 -16.31 28.00
CA ASP A 680 9.06 -16.13 29.27
C ASP A 680 9.98 -15.44 30.28
N GLU A 681 9.44 -14.45 30.99
CA GLU A 681 10.26 -13.59 31.86
C GLU A 681 10.71 -14.30 33.15
N GLU A 682 9.99 -15.32 33.59
CA GLU A 682 10.29 -16.06 34.83
C GLU A 682 11.14 -17.30 34.56
N THR A 683 10.78 -18.06 33.52
CA THR A 683 11.39 -19.37 33.22
C THR A 683 12.47 -19.28 32.15
N GLY A 684 12.46 -18.24 31.31
CA GLY A 684 13.32 -18.12 30.12
C GLY A 684 12.94 -19.06 28.98
N GLU A 685 11.92 -19.92 29.15
CA GLU A 685 11.45 -20.82 28.11
C GLU A 685 10.73 -20.05 26.99
N LYS A 686 10.78 -20.59 25.77
CA LYS A 686 10.05 -20.01 24.64
C LYS A 686 8.57 -20.31 24.76
N ARG A 687 7.73 -19.28 24.64
CA ARG A 687 6.27 -19.39 24.56
C ARG A 687 5.70 -18.41 23.55
N HIS A 688 4.44 -18.58 23.17
CA HIS A 688 3.75 -17.57 22.37
C HIS A 688 3.22 -16.45 23.27
N LEU A 689 3.30 -15.22 22.77
CA LEU A 689 2.59 -14.06 23.30
C LEU A 689 1.14 -14.15 22.83
N LEU A 690 0.18 -14.09 23.76
CA LEU A 690 -1.19 -14.53 23.60
C LEU A 690 -1.24 -16.06 23.36
N SER A 691 -1.97 -16.53 22.35
CA SER A 691 -1.93 -17.93 21.91
C SER A 691 -1.15 -18.12 20.61
N LYS A 692 -0.96 -19.39 20.21
CA LYS A 692 -0.45 -19.75 18.89
C LYS A 692 -1.50 -19.55 17.78
N ASN A 693 -2.78 -19.46 18.12
CA ASN A 693 -3.90 -19.34 17.18
C ASN A 693 -4.39 -17.89 17.10
N VAL A 694 -3.46 -16.95 16.95
CA VAL A 694 -3.80 -15.53 16.75
C VAL A 694 -3.87 -15.23 15.26
N ILE A 695 -5.07 -14.93 14.77
CA ILE A 695 -5.28 -14.50 13.39
C ILE A 695 -5.41 -12.98 13.31
N GLY A 696 -5.08 -12.41 12.16
CA GLY A 696 -5.36 -11.01 11.90
C GLY A 696 -4.65 -10.47 10.67
N HIS A 697 -4.41 -9.16 10.67
CA HIS A 697 -3.69 -8.49 9.59
C HIS A 697 -2.91 -7.27 10.14
N GLY A 698 -1.75 -6.96 9.55
CA GLY A 698 -0.98 -5.74 9.85
C GLY A 698 -1.34 -4.58 8.91
N SER A 699 -0.77 -3.40 9.12
CA SER A 699 -1.07 -2.24 8.29
C SER A 699 0.14 -1.35 8.09
N ALA A 700 0.22 -0.69 6.93
CA ALA A 700 1.20 0.36 6.66
C ALA A 700 0.97 1.61 7.52
N THR A 701 -0.27 1.83 8.02
CA THR A 701 -0.53 2.88 9.02
C THR A 701 -0.22 2.42 10.44
N SER A 702 0.24 1.17 10.61
CA SER A 702 0.42 0.51 11.90
C SER A 702 -0.88 0.38 12.72
N SER A 703 -2.03 0.52 12.06
CA SER A 703 -3.31 0.02 12.58
C SER A 703 -3.25 -1.48 12.81
N VAL A 704 -4.06 -1.98 13.74
CA VAL A 704 -3.96 -3.36 14.25
C VAL A 704 -5.30 -4.05 14.20
N PHE A 705 -5.28 -5.29 13.74
CA PHE A 705 -6.40 -6.22 13.85
C PHE A 705 -5.88 -7.59 14.29
N ARG A 706 -6.32 -8.06 15.46
CA ARG A 706 -5.96 -9.36 16.04
C ARG A 706 -7.16 -10.02 16.71
N ILE A 707 -7.24 -11.33 16.54
CA ILE A 707 -8.17 -12.22 17.22
C ILE A 707 -7.37 -13.40 17.76
N ASP A 708 -7.32 -13.54 19.08
CA ASP A 708 -6.85 -14.76 19.74
C ASP A 708 -8.04 -15.74 19.81
N LEU A 709 -7.97 -16.78 18.99
CA LEU A 709 -9.04 -17.77 18.88
C LEU A 709 -9.13 -18.69 20.10
N ASP A 710 -8.03 -18.92 20.81
CA ASP A 710 -7.98 -19.83 21.95
C ASP A 710 -8.53 -19.16 23.23
N ASN A 711 -8.28 -17.86 23.37
CA ASN A 711 -8.64 -17.09 24.56
C ASN A 711 -9.83 -16.13 24.37
N ASN A 712 -10.47 -16.15 23.19
CA ASN A 712 -11.56 -15.25 22.80
C ASN A 712 -11.23 -13.75 22.96
N ILE A 713 -9.99 -13.35 22.65
CA ILE A 713 -9.52 -11.96 22.79
C ILE A 713 -9.56 -11.26 21.43
N ILE A 714 -10.09 -10.04 21.41
CA ILE A 714 -10.07 -9.14 20.26
C ILE A 714 -9.22 -7.93 20.62
N ILE A 715 -8.27 -7.59 19.74
CA ILE A 715 -7.46 -6.37 19.86
C ILE A 715 -7.52 -5.64 18.52
N THR A 716 -8.10 -4.44 18.52
CA THR A 716 -8.23 -3.61 17.32
C THR A 716 -7.79 -2.20 17.62
N GLN A 717 -7.16 -1.57 16.63
CA GLN A 717 -6.62 -0.22 16.74
C GLN A 717 -6.70 0.47 15.39
N SER A 718 -7.14 1.72 15.36
CA SER A 718 -7.07 2.57 14.18
C SER A 718 -6.19 3.79 14.44
N ARG A 719 -5.42 4.18 13.43
CA ARG A 719 -4.51 5.33 13.48
C ARG A 719 -4.18 5.80 12.07
N ARG A 720 -3.83 7.08 11.93
CA ARG A 720 -3.49 7.67 10.62
C ARG A 720 -2.12 7.26 10.08
N LYS A 721 -1.15 6.94 10.96
CA LYS A 721 0.23 6.62 10.57
C LYS A 721 0.99 5.90 11.68
N GLY A 722 1.99 5.08 11.34
CA GLY A 722 3.03 4.67 12.28
C GLY A 722 3.94 5.82 12.69
N ARG A 723 4.42 5.81 13.94
CA ARG A 723 5.39 6.77 14.49
C ARG A 723 6.26 6.06 15.54
N SER A 724 7.21 6.82 16.09
CA SER A 724 8.26 6.47 17.05
C SER A 724 8.06 5.19 17.86
N ARG A 725 9.05 4.29 17.74
CA ARG A 725 9.22 3.07 18.56
C ARG A 725 7.94 2.22 18.63
N PHE A 726 7.23 2.10 17.50
CA PHE A 726 5.93 1.43 17.43
C PHE A 726 5.94 0.08 18.15
N GLY A 727 6.90 -0.80 17.86
CA GLY A 727 6.87 -2.13 18.49
C GLY A 727 7.39 -2.23 19.89
N GLU A 728 8.18 -1.27 20.37
CA GLU A 728 8.51 -1.26 21.80
C GLU A 728 7.22 -1.03 22.60
N HIS A 729 6.46 0.00 22.24
CA HIS A 729 5.18 0.32 22.87
C HIS A 729 4.11 -0.74 22.62
N PHE A 730 4.02 -1.23 21.37
CA PHE A 730 3.14 -2.34 21.02
C PHE A 730 3.46 -3.59 21.87
N LEU A 731 4.73 -3.95 22.04
CA LEU A 731 5.12 -5.13 22.83
C LEU A 731 4.77 -4.94 24.31
N LYS A 732 5.02 -3.75 24.89
CA LYS A 732 4.61 -3.43 26.27
C LYS A 732 3.10 -3.63 26.47
N ILE A 733 2.29 -3.08 25.55
CA ILE A 733 0.83 -3.22 25.58
C ILE A 733 0.42 -4.69 25.47
N TYR A 734 0.97 -5.44 24.51
CA TYR A 734 0.60 -6.85 24.30
C TYR A 734 1.02 -7.75 25.46
N LYS A 735 2.18 -7.52 26.07
CA LYS A 735 2.60 -8.23 27.29
C LYS A 735 1.65 -7.98 28.45
N LEU A 736 1.15 -6.75 28.61
CA LEU A 736 0.14 -6.45 29.64
C LEU A 736 -1.17 -7.19 29.38
N ILE A 737 -1.62 -7.25 28.12
CA ILE A 737 -2.83 -8.01 27.72
C ILE A 737 -2.62 -9.50 27.99
N ASP A 738 -1.51 -10.07 27.54
CA ASP A 738 -1.16 -11.47 27.70
C ASP A 738 -1.11 -11.89 29.18
N LYS A 739 -0.39 -11.13 30.01
CA LYS A 739 -0.32 -11.38 31.44
C LYS A 739 -1.69 -11.39 32.10
N LYS A 740 -2.54 -10.41 31.79
CA LYS A 740 -3.84 -10.27 32.47
C LYS A 740 -4.91 -11.22 31.94
N LEU A 741 -4.95 -11.46 30.64
CA LEU A 741 -6.07 -12.16 29.99
C LEU A 741 -5.77 -13.60 29.60
N VAL A 742 -4.49 -13.98 29.47
CA VAL A 742 -4.06 -15.31 29.03
C VAL A 742 -3.40 -16.09 30.16
N LEU A 743 -2.34 -15.55 30.77
CA LEU A 743 -1.64 -16.24 31.87
C LEU A 743 -2.50 -16.32 33.14
N LYS A 744 -3.42 -15.35 33.32
CA LYS A 744 -4.31 -15.24 34.47
C LYS A 744 -3.55 -15.24 35.80
N ASP A 745 -2.40 -14.57 35.86
CA ASP A 745 -1.75 -14.30 37.13
C ASP A 745 -2.69 -13.44 37.98
N ASP A 746 -3.03 -13.95 39.17
CA ASP A 746 -3.98 -13.39 40.13
C ASP A 746 -3.66 -11.92 40.50
#